data_AF-A0A287AR35-F1
#
_entry.id   AF-A0A287AR35-F1
#
_cell.length_a   1.000
_cell.length_b   1.000
_cell.length_c   1.000
_cell.angle_alpha   90.00
_cell.angle_beta   90.00
_cell.angle_gamma   90.00
#
_symmetry.space_group_name_H-M   'P 1'
#
loop_
_entity.id
_entity.type
_entity.pdbx_description
1 polymer ?
#
loop_
_entity_poly.entity_id
_entity_poly.type
_entity_poly.pdbx_seq_one_letter_code
_entity_poly.pdbx_strand_id
1 'polypeptide(L)'
;MTKKRKRQDDFQKVKLKVGKKKPRLENATVTNFKTKTIHLPEQLKEDGTLPTNNRKLNIKDLLSQMHHYNAGVKQSALLGLKDLLSQYPFIIDAHLSNILSEVTAVFTDKDANVRLAAVQLLQFLAPKIRAEQISPFFPLVSAHLSSAMTHITEGIQEDSLKVLDILLEQYPALITGRSSILLKNFVELISHQQLSKGLVNRDRSQSWILSVNPNRRLTSQQWRLKVLVRLSKFLQALADGSSRLRESEGLQEQKENPHATSNSIFINWKEHANDQQHIQVYEHGGSQPNVSSQFRLRYLVGGLGNVDEGLSSTENLKGFIEIIIPLLIECWIEAVPPHLAASVGNGIEREPLQVMQQVLNIISLLWKLSKQHDETHKLESWLRKNYLIDFKHHFMNNFPYALKEISKHRRKETNKSIKHCTVLSNNVDHLLLNLTLSDIMVSLANASTLQKDSNWIEMIRKFITETLEDGSRLNSKQLNRLLGVSWRLMQIQPNREATESLIKAVYTLYQQRCLSLPVRTLLLKFFSKIYQKEELRSYRVRYRSKVLSRWLAGLPLQLAHLGSRNPELSTQLIDIIHTAAARANKELLRSLQVTALRIYDPQEGTVVVLPAESQQLLVQLVYFLPSLPADLLSRLSRCCIMGRLSSSLAAMLIGILHMRSSFSGWKSSVKEWLMSDVDYFSFLFSTLTGFSKEELTWLQSLRGVPHVIQTQLSPVLLYLTDLDQFLHHWDVTETVCHNLLVIPARSQSFDVLQSAISKHLVGLTVIPDSTAGCVLGVICKLLDHTCVLSETLLPFLASCCYSLLYFLLTLEKGEAEHLRKRDKLWGVCVSILALLPRVLRLMLQSLRVSRAGPEELPVVGQLLRLLLQHAPLRTHMLSNAILVQQIIKNITTLKSGGAQEQWLTDLHYCFNVYITGHPQGPSALSTVY
;
A
#
# COMPACT_ATOMS: atom_id res chain seq x y z
N MET A 1 -110.95 -9.82 46.48
CA MET A 1 -111.29 -9.43 47.87
C MET A 1 -110.25 -8.44 48.39
N THR A 2 -110.67 -7.20 48.62
CA THR A 2 -109.89 -6.12 49.22
C THR A 2 -109.68 -6.37 50.71
N LYS A 3 -108.42 -6.44 51.19
CA LYS A 3 -108.11 -6.40 52.63
C LYS A 3 -107.19 -5.23 52.96
N LYS A 4 -107.76 -4.34 53.77
CA LYS A 4 -107.24 -3.10 54.33
C LYS A 4 -105.85 -3.27 54.96
N ARG A 5 -104.98 -2.30 54.69
CA ARG A 5 -103.70 -2.04 55.40
C ARG A 5 -103.96 -1.90 56.91
N LYS A 6 -103.35 -2.77 57.73
CA LYS A 6 -103.17 -2.53 59.17
C LYS A 6 -102.10 -1.44 59.33
N ARG A 7 -102.40 -0.43 60.15
CA ARG A 7 -101.48 0.64 60.57
C ARG A 7 -100.18 0.00 61.09
N GLN A 8 -99.04 0.34 60.47
CA GLN A 8 -97.72 0.09 61.03
C GLN A 8 -97.47 1.18 62.07
N ASP A 9 -97.07 0.81 63.27
CA ASP A 9 -96.61 1.77 64.28
C ASP A 9 -95.29 2.40 63.79
N ASP A 10 -95.18 3.73 63.91
CA ASP A 10 -94.05 4.52 63.39
C ASP A 10 -92.71 4.22 64.07
N PHE A 11 -92.74 3.61 65.27
CA PHE A 11 -91.54 3.24 66.03
C PHE A 11 -91.57 1.76 66.43
N GLN A 12 -90.68 0.95 65.84
CA GLN A 12 -90.52 -0.46 66.17
C GLN A 12 -89.25 -0.68 66.99
N LYS A 13 -89.39 -0.81 68.31
CA LYS A 13 -88.26 -1.20 69.18
C LYS A 13 -87.78 -2.62 68.84
N VAL A 14 -86.58 -2.73 68.31
CA VAL A 14 -85.94 -4.03 68.02
C VAL A 14 -85.72 -4.81 69.33
N LYS A 15 -86.27 -6.03 69.42
CA LYS A 15 -86.14 -6.91 70.59
C LYS A 15 -84.67 -7.14 70.96
N LEU A 16 -84.34 -6.95 72.24
CA LEU A 16 -83.01 -7.21 72.81
C LEU A 16 -82.62 -8.69 72.62
N LYS A 17 -81.62 -8.95 71.78
CA LYS A 17 -80.98 -10.27 71.65
C LYS A 17 -79.73 -10.30 72.53
N VAL A 18 -79.78 -11.11 73.58
CA VAL A 18 -78.68 -11.29 74.54
C VAL A 18 -77.42 -11.77 73.81
N GLY A 19 -76.27 -11.17 74.10
CA GLY A 19 -74.97 -11.48 73.48
C GLY A 19 -74.55 -10.61 72.28
N LYS A 20 -75.40 -9.72 71.77
CA LYS A 20 -75.02 -8.71 70.75
C LYS A 20 -74.86 -7.32 71.36
N LYS A 21 -73.88 -6.54 70.89
CA LYS A 21 -73.66 -5.14 71.36
C LYS A 21 -74.96 -4.33 71.22
N LYS A 22 -75.29 -3.57 72.27
CA LYS A 22 -76.49 -2.72 72.33
C LYS A 22 -76.58 -1.84 71.07
N PRO A 23 -77.68 -1.86 70.32
CA PRO A 23 -77.87 -0.97 69.17
C PRO A 23 -77.72 0.48 69.61
N ARG A 24 -77.09 1.31 68.76
CA ARG A 24 -77.00 2.76 69.01
C ARG A 24 -78.41 3.34 69.05
N LEU A 25 -78.63 4.36 69.89
CA LEU A 25 -79.93 5.05 69.99
C LEU A 25 -80.36 5.56 68.61
N GLU A 26 -81.65 5.52 68.29
CA GLU A 26 -82.17 5.90 66.96
C GLU A 26 -81.90 7.37 66.60
N ASN A 27 -81.66 8.23 67.59
CA ASN A 27 -81.28 9.64 67.40
C ASN A 27 -79.76 9.86 67.23
N ALA A 28 -78.94 8.80 67.17
CA ALA A 28 -77.49 8.94 67.04
C ALA A 28 -77.08 9.19 65.59
N THR A 29 -76.63 10.41 65.28
CA THR A 29 -76.04 10.75 63.98
C THR A 29 -74.73 9.97 63.76
N VAL A 30 -74.68 9.17 62.70
CA VAL A 30 -73.48 8.40 62.35
C VAL A 30 -72.49 9.32 61.62
N THR A 31 -71.44 9.75 62.33
CA THR A 31 -70.37 10.61 61.78
C THR A 31 -69.28 9.86 61.00
N ASN A 32 -69.41 8.54 60.83
CA ASN A 32 -68.50 7.75 60.01
C ASN A 32 -68.86 7.87 58.52
N PHE A 33 -68.33 8.88 57.85
CA PHE A 33 -68.28 8.91 56.39
C PHE A 33 -66.88 8.54 55.90
N LYS A 34 -66.81 7.86 54.76
CA LYS A 34 -65.56 7.58 54.05
C LYS A 34 -65.61 8.24 52.70
N THR A 35 -64.74 9.21 52.47
CA THR A 35 -64.50 9.81 51.16
C THR A 35 -63.44 8.99 50.41
N LYS A 36 -63.74 8.60 49.17
CA LYS A 36 -62.76 7.96 48.27
C LYS A 36 -62.20 9.02 47.31
N THR A 37 -60.88 9.06 47.18
CA THR A 37 -60.21 9.94 46.22
C THR A 37 -60.47 9.48 44.80
N ILE A 38 -60.84 10.40 43.91
CA ILE A 38 -60.99 10.12 42.47
C ILE A 38 -59.58 9.99 41.88
N HIS A 39 -59.24 8.82 41.36
CA HIS A 39 -57.99 8.61 40.63
C HIS A 39 -58.24 8.86 39.14
N LEU A 40 -57.90 10.04 38.66
CA LEU A 40 -57.86 10.32 37.23
C LEU A 40 -56.64 9.57 36.63
N PRO A 41 -56.79 8.74 35.59
CA PRO A 41 -55.62 8.25 34.85
C PRO A 41 -54.83 9.46 34.33
N GLU A 42 -53.51 9.44 34.47
CA GLU A 42 -52.65 10.51 34.00
C GLU A 42 -52.85 10.70 32.48
N GLN A 43 -53.59 11.74 32.10
CA GLN A 43 -53.57 12.25 30.73
C GLN A 43 -52.17 12.85 30.52
N LEU A 44 -51.50 12.44 29.44
CA LEU A 44 -50.12 12.80 29.03
C LEU A 44 -49.67 14.14 29.64
N LYS A 45 -48.98 14.09 30.78
CA LYS A 45 -48.37 15.28 31.39
C LYS A 45 -47.22 15.73 30.49
N GLU A 46 -47.14 17.04 30.20
CA GLU A 46 -45.98 17.62 29.51
C GLU A 46 -44.77 17.58 30.46
N ASP A 47 -44.00 16.48 30.42
CA ASP A 47 -42.67 16.44 31.03
C ASP A 47 -41.71 17.22 30.14
N GLY A 48 -41.55 18.53 30.40
CA GLY A 48 -40.66 19.43 29.64
C GLY A 48 -39.16 19.08 29.73
N THR A 49 -38.79 18.00 30.43
CA THR A 49 -37.42 17.54 30.65
C THR A 49 -37.01 16.41 29.72
N LEU A 50 -37.95 15.67 29.11
CA LEU A 50 -37.66 14.52 28.28
C LEU A 50 -37.65 14.89 26.78
N PRO A 51 -36.74 14.30 25.98
CA PRO A 51 -36.72 14.55 24.53
C PRO A 51 -38.01 14.09 23.86
N THR A 52 -38.66 15.00 23.14
CA THR A 52 -39.86 14.70 22.35
C THR A 52 -39.68 15.06 20.88
N ASN A 53 -40.42 14.41 20.00
CA ASN A 53 -40.44 14.77 18.58
C ASN A 53 -41.32 16.00 18.30
N ASN A 54 -41.44 16.39 17.03
CA ASN A 54 -42.27 17.52 16.58
C ASN A 54 -43.77 17.39 16.94
N ARG A 55 -44.24 16.20 17.32
CA ARG A 55 -45.61 15.91 17.76
C ARG A 55 -45.73 15.79 19.27
N LYS A 56 -44.70 16.21 20.02
CA LYS A 56 -44.59 16.13 21.48
C LYS A 56 -44.69 14.70 22.05
N LEU A 57 -44.26 13.69 21.27
CA LEU A 57 -44.23 12.29 21.73
C LEU A 57 -42.82 11.91 22.15
N ASN A 58 -42.69 11.27 23.31
CA ASN A 58 -41.42 10.71 23.79
C ASN A 58 -41.17 9.31 23.17
N ILE A 59 -39.99 8.73 23.44
CA ILE A 59 -39.64 7.41 22.88
C ILE A 59 -40.61 6.30 23.32
N LYS A 60 -41.06 6.30 24.58
CA LYS A 60 -41.97 5.25 25.09
C LYS A 60 -43.34 5.33 24.40
N ASP A 61 -43.83 6.54 24.18
CA ASP A 61 -45.08 6.78 23.46
C ASP A 61 -44.99 6.24 22.03
N LEU A 62 -43.91 6.58 21.33
CA LEU A 62 -43.67 6.16 19.94
C LEU A 62 -43.55 4.64 19.82
N LEU A 63 -42.77 4.00 20.70
CA LEU A 63 -42.64 2.54 20.72
C LEU A 63 -43.98 1.85 21.03
N SER A 64 -44.78 2.39 21.96
CA SER A 64 -46.11 1.83 22.28
C SER A 64 -47.09 1.93 21.11
N GLN A 65 -47.04 3.01 20.33
CA GLN A 65 -47.90 3.23 19.16
C GLN A 65 -47.62 2.23 18.02
N MET A 66 -46.48 1.55 18.03
CA MET A 66 -46.16 0.50 17.05
C MET A 66 -47.01 -0.76 17.22
N HIS A 67 -47.67 -0.95 18.38
CA HIS A 67 -48.63 -2.03 18.62
C HIS A 67 -50.07 -1.68 18.26
N HIS A 68 -50.33 -0.44 17.84
CA HIS A 68 -51.69 0.03 17.59
C HIS A 68 -52.34 -0.65 16.37
N TYR A 69 -53.63 -0.99 16.45
CA TYR A 69 -54.32 -1.72 15.36
C TYR A 69 -54.38 -0.92 14.04
N ASN A 70 -54.39 0.42 14.10
CA ASN A 70 -54.40 1.30 12.94
C ASN A 70 -53.00 1.46 12.32
N ALA A 71 -52.86 1.06 11.05
CA ALA A 71 -51.62 1.16 10.27
C ALA A 71 -51.08 2.60 10.15
N GLY A 72 -51.95 3.61 9.98
CA GLY A 72 -51.52 5.01 9.87
C GLY A 72 -50.86 5.54 11.15
N VAL A 73 -51.31 5.06 12.32
CA VAL A 73 -50.72 5.38 13.62
C VAL A 73 -49.33 4.74 13.73
N LYS A 74 -49.20 3.44 13.39
CA LYS A 74 -47.92 2.72 13.37
C LYS A 74 -46.91 3.38 12.44
N GLN A 75 -47.31 3.72 11.22
CA GLN A 75 -46.46 4.40 10.24
C GLN A 75 -46.01 5.77 10.77
N SER A 76 -46.93 6.55 11.34
CA SER A 76 -46.62 7.84 11.97
C SER A 76 -45.63 7.70 13.12
N ALA A 77 -45.75 6.63 13.93
CA ALA A 77 -44.85 6.36 15.04
C ALA A 77 -43.43 6.02 14.57
N LEU A 78 -43.29 5.19 13.52
CA LEU A 78 -41.99 4.88 12.90
C LEU A 78 -41.29 6.12 12.33
N LEU A 79 -42.02 6.99 11.62
CA LEU A 79 -41.48 8.24 11.09
C LEU A 79 -41.15 9.21 12.23
N GLY A 80 -42.02 9.33 13.22
CA GLY A 80 -41.79 10.15 14.41
C GLY A 80 -40.61 9.69 15.25
N LEU A 81 -40.32 8.38 15.28
CA LEU A 81 -39.14 7.80 15.92
C LEU A 81 -37.87 8.16 15.15
N LYS A 82 -37.91 8.09 13.82
CA LYS A 82 -36.79 8.55 12.97
C LYS A 82 -36.47 10.03 13.23
N ASP A 83 -37.49 10.88 13.32
CA ASP A 83 -37.32 12.31 13.60
C ASP A 83 -36.70 12.54 14.99
N LEU A 84 -37.21 11.87 16.02
CA LEU A 84 -36.68 11.95 17.39
C LEU A 84 -35.20 11.55 17.45
N LEU A 85 -34.84 10.41 16.85
CA LEU A 85 -33.47 9.89 16.85
C LEU A 85 -32.52 10.69 15.95
N SER A 86 -33.06 11.51 15.04
CA SER A 86 -32.27 12.48 14.26
C SER A 86 -31.90 13.69 15.09
N GLN A 87 -32.84 14.17 15.92
CA GLN A 87 -32.64 15.33 16.80
C GLN A 87 -31.80 14.98 18.03
N TYR A 88 -31.95 13.76 18.57
CA TYR A 88 -31.29 13.33 19.80
C TYR A 88 -30.59 11.96 19.64
N PRO A 89 -29.40 11.90 19.02
CA PRO A 89 -28.71 10.63 18.73
C PRO A 89 -28.36 9.78 19.96
N PHE A 90 -28.12 10.39 21.13
CA PHE A 90 -27.78 9.69 22.38
C PHE A 90 -28.88 8.71 22.84
N ILE A 91 -30.12 8.92 22.40
CA ILE A 91 -31.26 8.05 22.70
C ILE A 91 -31.05 6.65 22.09
N ILE A 92 -30.32 6.55 20.97
CA ILE A 92 -30.02 5.27 20.31
C ILE A 92 -29.26 4.37 21.27
N ASP A 93 -28.18 4.86 21.88
CA ASP A 93 -27.37 4.07 22.82
C ASP A 93 -28.15 3.73 24.10
N ALA A 94 -28.97 4.67 24.60
CA ALA A 94 -29.74 4.48 25.83
C ALA A 94 -30.89 3.46 25.69
N HIS A 95 -31.49 3.33 24.50
CA HIS A 95 -32.69 2.53 24.27
C HIS A 95 -32.55 1.51 23.14
N LEU A 96 -31.32 1.13 22.75
CA LEU A 96 -31.04 0.28 21.59
C LEU A 96 -31.85 -1.02 21.59
N SER A 97 -31.90 -1.72 22.73
CA SER A 97 -32.63 -2.99 22.86
C SER A 97 -34.11 -2.84 22.55
N ASN A 98 -34.77 -1.83 23.14
CA ASN A 98 -36.19 -1.58 22.96
C ASN A 98 -36.49 -1.14 21.53
N ILE A 99 -35.66 -0.26 20.95
CA ILE A 99 -35.81 0.19 19.57
C ILE A 99 -35.73 -1.01 18.61
N LEU A 100 -34.71 -1.86 18.76
CA LEU A 100 -34.54 -3.02 17.88
C LEU A 100 -35.67 -4.05 18.05
N SER A 101 -36.12 -4.31 19.27
CA SER A 101 -37.24 -5.23 19.54
C SER A 101 -38.50 -4.81 18.80
N GLU A 102 -38.89 -3.53 18.90
CA GLU A 102 -40.13 -3.04 18.30
C GLU A 102 -40.02 -2.87 16.79
N VAL A 103 -38.90 -2.33 16.29
CA VAL A 103 -38.72 -2.10 14.85
C VAL A 103 -38.64 -3.41 14.07
N THR A 104 -37.97 -4.44 14.62
CA THR A 104 -37.85 -5.74 13.94
C THR A 104 -39.15 -6.53 13.93
N ALA A 105 -39.99 -6.41 14.96
CA ALA A 105 -41.31 -7.03 15.00
C ALA A 105 -42.22 -6.55 13.85
N VAL A 106 -42.03 -5.30 13.40
CA VAL A 106 -42.85 -4.68 12.34
C VAL A 106 -42.43 -5.12 10.92
N PHE A 107 -41.36 -5.90 10.77
CA PHE A 107 -40.98 -6.47 9.46
C PHE A 107 -42.06 -7.39 8.86
N THR A 108 -42.90 -7.99 9.70
CA THR A 108 -44.01 -8.86 9.30
C THR A 108 -45.38 -8.19 9.41
N ASP A 109 -45.45 -6.85 9.52
CA ASP A 109 -46.73 -6.14 9.59
C ASP A 109 -47.55 -6.34 8.30
N LYS A 110 -48.87 -6.41 8.45
CA LYS A 110 -49.80 -6.67 7.35
C LYS A 110 -49.81 -5.51 6.33
N ASP A 111 -49.63 -4.27 6.80
CA ASP A 111 -49.66 -3.08 5.96
C ASP A 111 -48.31 -2.78 5.30
N ALA A 112 -48.33 -2.53 3.99
CA ALA A 112 -47.12 -2.28 3.21
C ALA A 112 -46.43 -0.95 3.54
N ASN A 113 -47.19 0.09 3.90
CA ASN A 113 -46.62 1.41 4.21
C ASN A 113 -45.93 1.39 5.58
N VAL A 114 -46.46 0.62 6.53
CA VAL A 114 -45.83 0.39 7.83
C VAL A 114 -44.49 -0.34 7.65
N ARG A 115 -44.45 -1.43 6.87
CA ARG A 115 -43.18 -2.13 6.56
C ARG A 115 -42.18 -1.24 5.84
N LEU A 116 -42.64 -0.43 4.89
CA LEU A 116 -41.77 0.53 4.19
C LEU A 116 -41.15 1.55 5.15
N ALA A 117 -41.93 2.10 6.09
CA ALA A 117 -41.43 3.01 7.11
C ALA A 117 -40.41 2.32 8.04
N ALA A 118 -40.62 1.04 8.38
CA ALA A 118 -39.66 0.26 9.17
C ALA A 118 -38.33 0.05 8.43
N VAL A 119 -38.37 -0.26 7.13
CA VAL A 119 -37.17 -0.37 6.27
C VAL A 119 -36.41 0.96 6.22
N GLN A 120 -37.12 2.09 6.06
CA GLN A 120 -36.52 3.42 6.03
C GLN A 120 -35.88 3.80 7.38
N LEU A 121 -36.51 3.41 8.50
CA LEU A 121 -35.95 3.61 9.82
C LEU A 121 -34.70 2.74 10.04
N LEU A 122 -34.74 1.47 9.65
CA LEU A 122 -33.57 0.58 9.72
C LEU A 122 -32.40 1.11 8.88
N GLN A 123 -32.66 1.60 7.67
CA GLN A 123 -31.64 2.18 6.80
C GLN A 123 -30.98 3.42 7.44
N PHE A 124 -31.72 4.17 8.25
CA PHE A 124 -31.20 5.32 9.02
C PHE A 124 -30.43 4.88 10.28
N LEU A 125 -30.89 3.84 10.97
CA LEU A 125 -30.29 3.36 12.22
C LEU A 125 -29.01 2.56 11.99
N ALA A 126 -28.99 1.69 10.99
CA ALA A 126 -27.91 0.72 10.81
C ALA A 126 -26.51 1.36 10.67
N PRO A 127 -26.30 2.47 9.91
CA PRO A 127 -24.99 3.13 9.85
C PRO A 127 -24.56 3.82 11.15
N LYS A 128 -25.48 4.04 12.10
CA LYS A 128 -25.22 4.75 13.36
C LYS A 128 -24.89 3.82 14.53
N ILE A 129 -25.10 2.52 14.38
CA ILE A 129 -24.89 1.53 15.44
C ILE A 129 -23.67 0.69 15.06
N ARG A 130 -22.70 0.58 15.96
CA ARG A 130 -21.51 -0.24 15.69
C ARG A 130 -21.85 -1.73 15.74
N ALA A 131 -21.10 -2.54 14.98
CA ALA A 131 -21.32 -3.99 14.91
C ALA A 131 -21.27 -4.67 16.29
N GLU A 132 -20.42 -4.19 17.20
CA GLU A 132 -20.29 -4.72 18.56
C GLU A 132 -21.52 -4.43 19.41
N GLN A 133 -22.19 -3.29 19.19
CA GLN A 133 -23.37 -2.87 19.95
C GLN A 133 -24.63 -3.63 19.52
N ILE A 134 -24.80 -3.91 18.22
CA ILE A 134 -25.95 -4.67 17.72
C ILE A 134 -25.79 -6.18 17.91
N SER A 135 -24.55 -6.68 18.01
CA SER A 135 -24.23 -8.12 18.07
C SER A 135 -25.09 -8.92 19.07
N PRO A 136 -25.32 -8.47 20.33
CA PRO A 136 -26.15 -9.20 21.30
C PRO A 136 -27.62 -9.34 20.88
N PHE A 137 -28.13 -8.38 20.11
CA PHE A 137 -29.53 -8.32 19.64
C PHE A 137 -29.70 -8.91 18.24
N PHE A 138 -28.60 -9.16 17.53
CA PHE A 138 -28.61 -9.68 16.17
C PHE A 138 -29.38 -11.01 15.98
N PRO A 139 -29.41 -11.95 16.96
CA PRO A 139 -30.25 -13.14 16.86
C PRO A 139 -31.74 -12.81 16.71
N LEU A 140 -32.23 -11.78 17.41
CA LEU A 140 -33.62 -11.31 17.30
C LEU A 140 -33.88 -10.70 15.92
N VAL A 141 -32.98 -9.83 15.47
CA VAL A 141 -33.05 -9.22 14.12
C VAL A 141 -33.10 -10.30 13.03
N SER A 142 -32.21 -11.30 13.13
CA SER A 142 -32.14 -12.42 12.19
C SER A 142 -33.39 -13.30 12.22
N ALA A 143 -33.98 -13.52 13.40
CA ALA A 143 -35.20 -14.32 13.53
C ALA A 143 -36.41 -13.64 12.85
N HIS A 144 -36.59 -12.33 13.08
CA HIS A 144 -37.64 -11.56 12.42
C HIS A 144 -37.43 -11.46 10.90
N LEU A 145 -36.19 -11.29 10.44
CA LEU A 145 -35.87 -11.37 9.02
C LEU A 145 -36.23 -12.74 8.44
N SER A 146 -35.80 -13.82 9.11
CA SER A 146 -36.09 -15.19 8.67
C SER A 146 -37.60 -15.43 8.56
N SER A 147 -38.37 -15.00 9.57
CA SER A 147 -39.83 -15.11 9.56
C SER A 147 -40.47 -14.30 8.44
N ALA A 148 -39.95 -13.11 8.13
CA ALA A 148 -40.44 -12.29 7.03
C ALA A 148 -40.11 -12.91 5.65
N MET A 149 -38.93 -13.51 5.50
CA MET A 149 -38.52 -14.19 4.26
C MET A 149 -39.37 -15.43 3.96
N THR A 150 -39.78 -16.18 4.98
CA THR A 150 -40.61 -17.39 4.82
C THR A 150 -42.10 -17.14 5.04
N HIS A 151 -42.51 -15.86 5.11
CA HIS A 151 -43.90 -15.49 5.38
C HIS A 151 -44.84 -15.91 4.24
N ILE A 152 -46.06 -16.33 4.56
CA ILE A 152 -47.06 -16.77 3.57
C ILE A 152 -47.49 -15.66 2.58
N THR A 153 -47.38 -14.39 2.98
CA THR A 153 -47.73 -13.23 2.16
C THR A 153 -46.52 -12.74 1.36
N GLU A 154 -46.62 -12.80 0.03
CA GLU A 154 -45.56 -12.43 -0.91
C GLU A 154 -45.04 -11.00 -0.75
N GLY A 155 -45.91 -10.04 -0.41
CA GLY A 155 -45.51 -8.65 -0.19
C GLY A 155 -44.57 -8.50 1.02
N ILE A 156 -44.75 -9.33 2.05
CA ILE A 156 -43.86 -9.36 3.23
C ILE A 156 -42.53 -9.99 2.83
N GLN A 157 -42.55 -11.10 2.08
CA GLN A 157 -41.33 -11.71 1.54
C GLN A 157 -40.52 -10.71 0.70
N GLU A 158 -41.17 -9.94 -0.18
CA GLU A 158 -40.49 -8.96 -1.02
C GLU A 158 -39.87 -7.81 -0.21
N ASP A 159 -40.56 -7.30 0.81
CA ASP A 159 -40.02 -6.24 1.66
C ASP A 159 -38.89 -6.74 2.58
N SER A 160 -38.93 -8.01 3.00
CA SER A 160 -37.86 -8.66 3.79
C SER A 160 -36.52 -8.65 3.06
N LEU A 161 -36.53 -8.75 1.73
CA LEU A 161 -35.33 -8.68 0.90
C LEU A 161 -34.64 -7.30 0.94
N LYS A 162 -35.39 -6.23 1.24
CA LYS A 162 -34.84 -4.88 1.45
C LYS A 162 -34.16 -4.77 2.82
N VAL A 163 -34.75 -5.39 3.85
CA VAL A 163 -34.13 -5.52 5.17
C VAL A 163 -32.81 -6.28 5.07
N LEU A 164 -32.81 -7.40 4.33
CA LEU A 164 -31.62 -8.19 4.05
C LEU A 164 -30.52 -7.35 3.36
N ASP A 165 -30.85 -6.54 2.36
CA ASP A 165 -29.88 -5.67 1.67
C ASP A 165 -29.19 -4.70 2.67
N ILE A 166 -29.95 -4.07 3.59
CA ILE A 166 -29.40 -3.15 4.60
C ILE A 166 -28.46 -3.89 5.55
N LEU A 167 -28.87 -5.06 6.04
CA LEU A 167 -28.06 -5.84 6.98
C LEU A 167 -26.79 -6.41 6.33
N LEU A 168 -26.84 -6.80 5.06
CA LEU A 168 -25.66 -7.23 4.30
C LEU A 168 -24.66 -6.10 4.09
N GLU A 169 -25.13 -4.88 3.88
CA GLU A 169 -24.28 -3.71 3.67
C GLU A 169 -23.60 -3.25 4.97
N GLN A 170 -24.34 -3.21 6.08
CA GLN A 170 -23.86 -2.65 7.35
C GLN A 170 -23.24 -3.70 8.30
N TYR A 171 -23.73 -4.95 8.27
CA TYR A 171 -23.33 -6.01 9.20
C TYR A 171 -23.02 -7.35 8.53
N PRO A 172 -22.12 -7.39 7.52
CA PRO A 172 -21.85 -8.60 6.75
C PRO A 172 -21.40 -9.77 7.63
N ALA A 173 -20.51 -9.57 8.60
CA ALA A 173 -20.01 -10.66 9.45
C ALA A 173 -21.09 -11.28 10.35
N LEU A 174 -22.01 -10.45 10.89
CA LEU A 174 -23.07 -10.92 11.79
C LEU A 174 -24.13 -11.71 11.01
N ILE A 175 -24.50 -11.25 9.81
CA ILE A 175 -25.50 -11.93 8.99
C ILE A 175 -24.99 -13.23 8.39
N THR A 176 -23.70 -13.29 8.01
CA THR A 176 -23.08 -14.52 7.52
C THR A 176 -22.95 -15.58 8.61
N GLY A 177 -22.84 -15.19 9.88
CA GLY A 177 -22.87 -16.11 11.03
C GLY A 177 -24.19 -16.87 11.22
N ARG A 178 -25.23 -16.56 10.44
CA ARG A 178 -26.54 -17.24 10.42
C ARG A 178 -26.82 -17.95 9.09
N SER A 179 -25.77 -18.37 8.39
CA SER A 179 -25.87 -18.93 7.03
C SER A 179 -26.75 -20.17 6.94
N SER A 180 -26.71 -21.07 7.93
CA SER A 180 -27.51 -22.31 7.94
C SER A 180 -29.01 -22.06 7.72
N ILE A 181 -29.57 -21.08 8.43
CA ILE A 181 -30.97 -20.69 8.38
C ILE A 181 -31.26 -19.89 7.12
N LEU A 182 -30.45 -18.86 6.84
CA LEU A 182 -30.73 -17.94 5.74
C LEU A 182 -30.60 -18.61 4.36
N LEU A 183 -29.68 -19.55 4.19
CA LEU A 183 -29.54 -20.31 2.94
C LEU A 183 -30.77 -21.18 2.66
N LYS A 184 -31.35 -21.79 3.70
CA LYS A 184 -32.62 -22.52 3.57
C LYS A 184 -33.75 -21.59 3.13
N ASN A 185 -33.84 -20.40 3.73
CA ASN A 185 -34.83 -19.41 3.33
C ASN A 185 -34.66 -18.99 1.86
N PHE A 186 -33.42 -18.80 1.38
CA PHE A 186 -33.18 -18.51 -0.04
C PHE A 186 -33.68 -19.62 -0.97
N VAL A 187 -33.49 -20.89 -0.59
CA VAL A 187 -34.00 -22.04 -1.34
C VAL A 187 -35.53 -22.01 -1.36
N GLU A 188 -36.19 -21.86 -0.21
CA GLU A 188 -37.66 -21.80 -0.11
C GLU A 188 -38.28 -20.60 -0.87
N LEU A 189 -37.52 -19.52 -1.06
CA LEU A 189 -37.97 -18.37 -1.85
C LEU A 189 -37.95 -18.62 -3.37
N ILE A 190 -37.16 -19.58 -3.86
CA ILE A 190 -37.08 -19.91 -5.29
C ILE A 190 -37.72 -21.25 -5.63
N SER A 191 -37.97 -22.11 -4.64
CA SER A 191 -38.47 -23.47 -4.82
C SER A 191 -39.41 -23.93 -3.69
N HIS A 192 -40.15 -25.00 -3.94
CA HIS A 192 -40.94 -25.70 -2.93
C HIS A 192 -40.50 -27.15 -2.84
N GLN A 193 -40.53 -27.70 -1.62
CA GLN A 193 -40.18 -29.09 -1.35
C GLN A 193 -41.35 -30.01 -1.74
N GLN A 194 -41.12 -30.96 -2.64
CA GLN A 194 -42.11 -32.00 -2.90
C GLN A 194 -42.04 -33.09 -1.84
N LEU A 195 -43.15 -33.30 -1.13
CA LEU A 195 -43.37 -34.49 -0.31
C LEU A 195 -43.79 -35.63 -1.23
N SER A 196 -42.83 -36.40 -1.74
CA SER A 196 -43.13 -37.59 -2.54
C SER A 196 -43.76 -38.68 -1.67
N LYS A 197 -45.10 -38.78 -1.68
CA LYS A 197 -45.82 -40.02 -1.32
C LYS A 197 -45.77 -40.96 -2.51
N GLY A 198 -44.65 -41.66 -2.71
CA GLY A 198 -44.50 -42.61 -3.81
C GLY A 198 -43.31 -43.54 -3.61
N LEU A 199 -43.56 -44.85 -3.71
CA LEU A 199 -42.59 -45.93 -3.55
C LEU A 199 -41.44 -45.83 -4.59
N VAL A 200 -40.20 -45.81 -4.08
CA VAL A 200 -38.93 -46.35 -4.64
C VAL A 200 -38.63 -46.12 -6.13
N ASN A 201 -37.58 -45.33 -6.46
CA ASN A 201 -36.24 -45.81 -6.84
C ASN A 201 -35.31 -44.68 -7.38
N ARG A 202 -34.45 -44.12 -6.52
CA ARG A 202 -33.09 -43.55 -6.75
C ARG A 202 -32.73 -42.64 -5.58
N ASP A 203 -31.47 -42.70 -5.13
CA ASP A 203 -30.82 -41.96 -4.02
C ASP A 203 -30.84 -40.42 -4.11
N ARG A 204 -31.92 -39.79 -4.53
CA ARG A 204 -32.13 -38.33 -4.46
C ARG A 204 -33.25 -38.04 -3.48
N SER A 205 -32.94 -38.17 -2.19
CA SER A 205 -33.79 -37.74 -1.09
C SER A 205 -33.99 -36.21 -1.15
N GLN A 206 -35.25 -35.78 -1.27
CA GLN A 206 -35.74 -34.39 -1.35
C GLN A 206 -35.60 -33.71 -2.73
N SER A 207 -36.61 -33.87 -3.60
CA SER A 207 -36.72 -33.08 -4.83
C SER A 207 -37.35 -31.71 -4.56
N TRP A 208 -36.53 -30.67 -4.65
CA TRP A 208 -36.99 -29.28 -4.71
C TRP A 208 -37.33 -28.93 -6.17
N ILE A 209 -38.43 -28.22 -6.39
CA ILE A 209 -38.84 -27.74 -7.72
C ILE A 209 -39.06 -26.24 -7.68
N LEU A 210 -38.70 -25.53 -8.76
CA LEU A 210 -38.94 -24.10 -8.86
C LEU A 210 -40.40 -23.72 -8.57
N SER A 211 -40.57 -22.72 -7.71
CA SER A 211 -41.87 -22.15 -7.38
C SER A 211 -42.41 -21.39 -8.61
N VAL A 212 -43.67 -21.63 -8.97
CA VAL A 212 -44.39 -20.85 -9.98
C VAL A 212 -45.61 -20.25 -9.29
N ASN A 213 -45.72 -18.92 -9.31
CA ASN A 213 -46.85 -18.23 -8.69
C ASN A 213 -47.48 -17.22 -9.68
N PRO A 214 -48.56 -17.62 -10.37
CA PRO A 214 -49.23 -16.78 -11.37
C PRO A 214 -49.87 -15.51 -10.82
N ASN A 215 -50.15 -15.45 -9.51
CA ASN A 215 -50.87 -14.34 -8.87
C ASN A 215 -49.95 -13.18 -8.49
N ARG A 216 -48.64 -13.33 -8.68
CA ARG A 216 -47.65 -12.33 -8.31
C ARG A 216 -47.63 -11.18 -9.32
N ARG A 217 -47.42 -9.95 -8.84
CA ARG A 217 -47.25 -8.75 -9.69
C ARG A 217 -46.02 -8.82 -10.61
N LEU A 218 -45.05 -9.66 -10.28
CA LEU A 218 -43.79 -9.86 -10.98
C LEU A 218 -43.81 -11.24 -11.63
N THR A 219 -43.15 -11.39 -12.78
CA THR A 219 -42.96 -12.71 -13.38
C THR A 219 -42.09 -13.59 -12.48
N SER A 220 -42.28 -14.92 -12.57
CA SER A 220 -41.46 -15.88 -11.82
C SER A 220 -39.95 -15.66 -12.05
N GLN A 221 -39.55 -15.37 -13.30
CA GLN A 221 -38.17 -15.05 -13.63
C GLN A 221 -37.66 -13.78 -12.93
N GLN A 222 -38.44 -12.68 -12.93
CA GLN A 222 -38.05 -11.44 -12.27
C GLN A 222 -37.95 -11.59 -10.75
N TRP A 223 -38.85 -12.38 -10.15
CA TRP A 223 -38.75 -12.75 -8.74
C TRP A 223 -37.46 -13.52 -8.44
N ARG A 224 -37.18 -14.58 -9.19
CA ARG A 224 -35.96 -15.37 -8.99
C ARG A 224 -34.72 -14.54 -9.20
N LEU A 225 -34.68 -13.65 -10.19
CA LEU A 225 -33.57 -12.72 -10.36
C LEU A 225 -33.35 -11.88 -9.10
N LYS A 226 -34.41 -11.31 -8.50
CA LYS A 226 -34.31 -10.54 -7.24
C LYS A 226 -33.73 -11.37 -6.09
N VAL A 227 -34.11 -12.64 -5.97
CA VAL A 227 -33.60 -13.54 -4.92
C VAL A 227 -32.16 -13.96 -5.20
N LEU A 228 -31.83 -14.39 -6.42
CA LEU A 228 -30.50 -14.85 -6.82
C LEU A 228 -29.44 -13.75 -6.71
N VAL A 229 -29.77 -12.49 -7.04
CA VAL A 229 -28.85 -11.35 -6.81
C VAL A 229 -28.47 -11.24 -5.34
N ARG A 230 -29.42 -11.40 -4.42
CA ARG A 230 -29.19 -11.30 -2.97
C ARG A 230 -28.48 -12.53 -2.41
N LEU A 231 -28.81 -13.72 -2.91
CA LEU A 231 -28.07 -14.94 -2.61
C LEU A 231 -26.59 -14.81 -3.06
N SER A 232 -26.34 -14.27 -4.25
CA SER A 232 -24.97 -14.01 -4.73
C SER A 232 -24.23 -13.02 -3.81
N LYS A 233 -24.86 -11.92 -3.39
CA LYS A 233 -24.27 -10.99 -2.41
C LYS A 233 -23.98 -11.67 -1.07
N PHE A 234 -24.91 -12.49 -0.59
CA PHE A 234 -24.77 -13.23 0.68
C PHE A 234 -23.61 -14.23 0.63
N LEU A 235 -23.51 -15.03 -0.43
CA LEU A 235 -22.42 -15.98 -0.65
C LEU A 235 -21.07 -15.27 -0.87
N GLN A 236 -21.07 -14.10 -1.52
CA GLN A 236 -19.86 -13.28 -1.66
C GLN A 236 -19.37 -12.80 -0.28
N ALA A 237 -20.27 -12.29 0.58
CA ALA A 237 -19.92 -11.89 1.94
C ALA A 237 -19.38 -13.07 2.77
N LEU A 238 -19.95 -14.27 2.60
CA LEU A 238 -19.42 -15.50 3.21
C LEU A 238 -18.00 -15.82 2.73
N ALA A 239 -17.77 -15.80 1.41
CA ALA A 239 -16.47 -16.13 0.83
C ALA A 239 -15.37 -15.13 1.24
N ASP A 240 -15.71 -13.85 1.40
CA ASP A 240 -14.79 -12.79 1.81
C ASP A 240 -14.57 -12.77 3.34
N GLY A 241 -15.55 -13.20 4.13
CA GLY A 241 -15.40 -13.40 5.58
C GLY A 241 -14.45 -14.55 5.92
N SER A 242 -14.55 -15.67 5.20
CA SER A 242 -13.67 -16.83 5.36
C SER A 242 -12.22 -16.53 4.96
N SER A 243 -11.98 -15.66 3.96
CA SER A 243 -10.61 -15.28 3.57
C SER A 243 -9.92 -14.40 4.61
N ARG A 244 -10.63 -13.50 5.31
CA ARG A 244 -10.05 -12.67 6.38
C ARG A 244 -9.60 -13.45 7.61
N LEU A 245 -10.24 -14.59 7.90
CA LEU A 245 -9.83 -15.50 8.99
C LEU A 245 -8.63 -16.37 8.59
N ARG A 246 -8.43 -16.64 7.28
CA ARG A 246 -7.29 -17.39 6.73
C ARG A 246 -6.15 -16.52 6.21
N GLU A 247 -6.26 -15.19 6.17
CA GLU A 247 -5.14 -14.29 5.84
C GLU A 247 -4.00 -14.38 6.88
N SER A 248 -4.20 -15.09 8.00
CA SER A 248 -3.12 -15.49 8.91
C SER A 248 -2.36 -16.76 8.47
N GLU A 249 -2.89 -17.59 7.56
CA GLU A 249 -2.22 -18.77 7.00
C GLU A 249 -2.76 -19.11 5.59
N GLY A 250 -2.11 -18.59 4.54
CA GLY A 250 -2.13 -19.18 3.19
C GLY A 250 -2.94 -18.47 2.09
N LEU A 251 -2.19 -17.78 1.20
CA LEU A 251 -2.46 -17.53 -0.24
C LEU A 251 -3.76 -16.79 -0.64
N GLN A 252 -3.75 -15.45 -0.62
CA GLN A 252 -3.76 -14.62 -1.85
C GLN A 252 -3.60 -13.12 -1.53
N GLU A 253 -2.78 -12.46 -2.37
CA GLU A 253 -2.81 -11.02 -2.66
C GLU A 253 -2.36 -10.07 -1.56
N GLN A 254 -1.06 -9.74 -1.63
CA GLN A 254 -0.54 -8.40 -1.39
C GLN A 254 -1.41 -7.35 -2.12
N LYS A 255 -2.47 -6.90 -1.47
CA LYS A 255 -2.87 -5.50 -1.50
C LYS A 255 -2.04 -4.83 -0.41
N GLU A 256 -1.08 -4.02 -0.83
CA GLU A 256 -0.62 -2.91 -0.03
C GLU A 256 -1.85 -2.08 0.36
N ASN A 257 -2.30 -2.26 1.60
CA ASN A 257 -2.97 -1.23 2.36
C ASN A 257 -2.06 -0.95 3.58
N PRO A 258 -1.82 0.31 3.97
CA PRO A 258 -0.59 0.71 4.68
C PRO A 258 -0.48 0.31 6.17
N HIS A 259 -1.26 -0.63 6.69
CA HIS A 259 -1.34 -0.87 8.15
C HIS A 259 -1.43 -2.33 8.61
N ALA A 260 -1.01 -3.32 7.80
CA ALA A 260 -0.86 -4.69 8.27
C ALA A 260 0.55 -5.21 7.98
N THR A 261 1.48 -4.82 8.85
CA THR A 261 2.87 -5.25 8.82
C THR A 261 3.00 -6.70 9.30
N SER A 262 3.22 -7.62 8.35
CA SER A 262 4.28 -8.60 8.59
C SER A 262 5.57 -7.77 8.52
N ASN A 263 6.07 -7.34 9.68
CA ASN A 263 7.27 -6.52 9.77
C ASN A 263 8.44 -7.33 9.21
N SER A 264 8.78 -7.15 7.92
CA SER A 264 10.10 -7.50 7.45
C SER A 264 11.09 -6.68 8.27
N ILE A 265 11.81 -7.33 9.19
CA ILE A 265 12.80 -6.63 10.01
C ILE A 265 13.91 -6.19 9.07
N PHE A 266 14.03 -4.89 8.85
CA PHE A 266 15.19 -4.32 8.18
C PHE A 266 16.32 -4.26 9.21
N ILE A 267 17.20 -5.26 9.20
CA ILE A 267 18.33 -5.33 10.12
C ILE A 267 19.44 -4.43 9.55
N ASN A 268 19.64 -3.27 10.15
CA ASN A 268 20.84 -2.50 9.92
C ASN A 268 21.97 -3.11 10.78
N TRP A 269 22.81 -3.93 10.14
CA TRP A 269 23.88 -4.65 10.84
C TRP A 269 24.86 -3.73 11.59
N LYS A 270 24.98 -2.45 11.20
CA LYS A 270 25.78 -1.46 11.96
C LYS A 270 25.12 -1.03 13.27
N GLU A 271 23.79 -0.93 13.32
CA GLU A 271 23.04 -0.49 14.50
C GLU A 271 22.81 -1.65 15.48
N HIS A 272 22.58 -2.86 14.97
CA HIS A 272 22.51 -4.08 15.80
C HIS A 272 23.86 -4.41 16.45
N ALA A 273 24.99 -4.19 15.76
CA ALA A 273 26.32 -4.43 16.34
C ALA A 273 26.68 -3.47 17.50
N ASN A 274 25.98 -2.34 17.60
CA ASN A 274 26.15 -1.33 18.65
C ASN A 274 25.07 -1.41 19.75
N ASP A 275 24.30 -2.50 19.83
CA ASP A 275 23.20 -2.73 20.80
C ASP A 275 22.08 -1.66 20.79
N GLN A 276 21.95 -0.88 19.72
CA GLN A 276 20.90 0.15 19.60
C GLN A 276 19.57 -0.38 19.02
N GLN A 277 19.58 -1.62 18.50
CA GLN A 277 18.41 -2.26 17.89
C GLN A 277 18.22 -3.67 18.47
N HIS A 278 17.15 -3.89 19.24
CA HIS A 278 16.82 -5.20 19.83
C HIS A 278 15.75 -5.92 18.99
N ILE A 279 15.97 -7.21 18.71
CA ILE A 279 15.01 -8.03 17.97
C ILE A 279 14.03 -8.69 18.97
N GLN A 280 12.77 -8.23 18.99
CA GLN A 280 11.73 -8.85 19.80
C GLN A 280 11.01 -9.97 19.06
N VAL A 281 11.17 -11.21 19.54
CA VAL A 281 10.73 -12.44 18.85
C VAL A 281 9.21 -12.53 18.68
N TYR A 282 8.41 -12.00 19.62
CA TYR A 282 6.95 -12.11 19.58
C TYR A 282 6.25 -11.06 18.72
N GLU A 283 6.86 -9.88 18.57
CA GLU A 283 6.31 -8.81 17.72
C GLU A 283 6.65 -9.05 16.23
N HIS A 284 7.67 -9.87 15.96
CA HIS A 284 8.19 -10.12 14.61
C HIS A 284 8.16 -11.60 14.16
N GLY A 285 7.71 -12.52 15.02
CA GLY A 285 7.66 -13.96 14.76
C GLY A 285 6.37 -14.45 14.09
N GLY A 286 5.54 -13.54 13.55
CA GLY A 286 4.26 -13.88 12.90
C GLY A 286 3.21 -14.51 13.83
N SER A 287 3.48 -14.57 15.13
CA SER A 287 2.64 -15.24 16.12
C SER A 287 1.92 -14.18 16.97
N GLN A 288 0.71 -13.79 16.58
CA GLN A 288 -0.17 -13.06 17.49
C GLN A 288 -0.57 -14.00 18.63
N PRO A 289 -0.60 -13.55 19.90
CA PRO A 289 -1.20 -14.35 20.96
C PRO A 289 -2.66 -14.57 20.58
N ASN A 290 -3.06 -15.85 20.51
CA ASN A 290 -4.43 -16.21 20.22
C ASN A 290 -5.28 -15.72 21.40
N VAL A 291 -5.87 -14.52 21.31
CA VAL A 291 -6.80 -14.00 22.32
C VAL A 291 -8.14 -14.70 22.12
N SER A 292 -8.14 -16.03 22.22
CA SER A 292 -9.33 -16.78 22.53
C SER A 292 -9.63 -16.54 24.01
N SER A 293 -10.22 -15.37 24.30
CA SER A 293 -10.81 -15.10 25.60
C SER A 293 -11.76 -16.25 25.93
N GLN A 294 -11.44 -17.01 26.98
CA GLN A 294 -12.30 -18.07 27.51
C GLN A 294 -13.61 -17.50 28.10
N PHE A 295 -13.71 -16.18 28.22
CA PHE A 295 -14.96 -15.49 28.54
C PHE A 295 -15.79 -15.28 27.27
N ARG A 296 -16.62 -16.28 26.93
CA ARG A 296 -17.78 -16.09 26.04
C ARG A 296 -19.02 -15.85 26.89
N LEU A 297 -19.66 -14.70 26.73
CA LEU A 297 -21.03 -14.48 27.23
C LEU A 297 -21.91 -15.62 26.69
N ARG A 298 -22.56 -16.37 27.59
CA ARG A 298 -23.48 -17.45 27.24
C ARG A 298 -24.50 -16.93 26.23
N TYR A 299 -24.51 -17.50 25.04
CA TYR A 299 -25.66 -17.44 24.15
C TYR A 299 -26.82 -18.15 24.86
N LEU A 300 -27.81 -17.38 25.32
CA LEU A 300 -29.01 -17.91 25.95
C LEU A 300 -30.00 -18.34 24.87
N VAL A 301 -30.38 -19.63 24.97
CA VAL A 301 -31.45 -20.37 24.28
C VAL A 301 -31.09 -20.85 22.86
N GLY A 302 -30.97 -22.15 22.56
CA GLY A 302 -31.12 -23.38 23.33
C GLY A 302 -30.81 -24.59 22.43
N GLY A 303 -30.27 -25.66 23.03
CA GLY A 303 -29.98 -26.93 22.37
C GLY A 303 -28.49 -27.26 22.32
N LEU A 304 -28.07 -28.32 23.02
CA LEU A 304 -26.79 -28.98 22.78
C LEU A 304 -26.72 -29.40 21.31
N GLY A 305 -25.68 -28.97 20.60
CA GLY A 305 -25.37 -29.49 19.27
C GLY A 305 -24.67 -28.46 18.40
N ASN A 306 -23.34 -28.59 18.31
CA ASN A 306 -22.42 -27.95 17.37
C ASN A 306 -22.48 -26.41 17.28
N VAL A 307 -21.29 -25.79 17.30
CA VAL A 307 -21.14 -24.47 16.67
C VAL A 307 -21.71 -24.63 15.26
N ASP A 308 -22.68 -23.80 14.88
CA ASP A 308 -23.34 -23.89 13.59
C ASP A 308 -22.30 -23.63 12.48
N GLU A 309 -21.63 -24.69 12.04
CA GLU A 309 -20.50 -24.64 11.10
C GLU A 309 -20.91 -24.15 9.72
N GLY A 310 -22.21 -23.85 9.49
CA GLY A 310 -22.68 -23.20 8.28
C GLY A 310 -22.16 -23.87 7.01
N LEU A 311 -21.68 -23.08 6.05
CA LEU A 311 -20.97 -23.58 4.86
C LEU A 311 -19.44 -23.76 5.08
N SER A 312 -18.96 -23.67 6.31
CA SER A 312 -17.55 -23.90 6.68
C SER A 312 -17.21 -25.39 6.85
N SER A 313 -18.21 -26.27 7.00
CA SER A 313 -18.03 -27.73 6.87
C SER A 313 -18.16 -28.15 5.39
N THR A 314 -17.28 -29.07 4.97
CA THR A 314 -17.30 -29.66 3.62
C THR A 314 -18.58 -30.46 3.37
N GLU A 315 -19.14 -31.15 4.38
CA GLU A 315 -20.39 -31.88 4.25
C GLU A 315 -21.58 -30.94 4.07
N ASN A 316 -21.66 -29.87 4.87
CA ASN A 316 -22.74 -28.89 4.77
C ASN A 316 -22.72 -28.15 3.43
N LEU A 317 -21.52 -27.78 2.94
CA LEU A 317 -21.36 -27.18 1.62
C LEU A 317 -21.80 -28.14 0.52
N LYS A 318 -21.39 -29.41 0.60
CA LYS A 318 -21.80 -30.45 -0.35
C LYS A 318 -23.31 -30.66 -0.35
N GLY A 319 -23.94 -30.77 0.82
CA GLY A 319 -25.40 -30.91 0.95
C GLY A 319 -26.16 -29.70 0.40
N PHE A 320 -25.65 -28.49 0.62
CA PHE A 320 -26.23 -27.28 0.02
C PHE A 320 -26.09 -27.27 -1.51
N ILE A 321 -24.92 -27.68 -2.04
CA ILE A 321 -24.66 -27.81 -3.48
C ILE A 321 -25.63 -28.81 -4.13
N GLU A 322 -25.87 -29.95 -3.49
CA GLU A 322 -26.81 -30.98 -3.94
C GLU A 322 -28.23 -30.44 -4.14
N ILE A 323 -28.64 -29.46 -3.32
CA ILE A 323 -29.95 -28.80 -3.40
C ILE A 323 -29.95 -27.66 -4.43
N ILE A 324 -28.98 -26.75 -4.36
CA ILE A 324 -29.04 -25.48 -5.10
C ILE A 324 -28.65 -25.62 -6.58
N ILE A 325 -27.66 -26.44 -6.96
CA ILE A 325 -27.21 -26.52 -8.36
C ILE A 325 -28.33 -27.00 -9.30
N PRO A 326 -29.11 -28.06 -8.98
CA PRO A 326 -30.24 -28.46 -9.81
C PRO A 326 -31.25 -27.31 -10.03
N LEU A 327 -31.59 -26.58 -8.97
CA LEU A 327 -32.49 -25.43 -9.06
C LEU A 327 -31.92 -24.29 -9.93
N LEU A 328 -30.61 -24.06 -9.87
CA LEU A 328 -29.94 -23.08 -10.72
C LEU A 328 -29.93 -23.50 -12.20
N ILE A 329 -29.79 -24.80 -12.49
CA ILE A 329 -29.92 -25.35 -13.84
C ILE A 329 -31.36 -25.16 -14.35
N GLU A 330 -32.37 -25.43 -13.52
CA GLU A 330 -33.78 -25.17 -13.88
C GLU A 330 -34.01 -23.67 -14.14
N CYS A 331 -33.45 -22.78 -13.32
CA CYS A 331 -33.53 -21.33 -13.53
C CYS A 331 -32.88 -20.91 -14.87
N TRP A 332 -31.79 -21.58 -15.25
CA TRP A 332 -31.13 -21.35 -16.53
C TRP A 332 -32.01 -21.83 -17.70
N ILE A 333 -32.55 -23.04 -17.63
CA ILE A 333 -33.42 -23.62 -18.66
C ILE A 333 -34.66 -22.74 -18.87
N GLU A 334 -35.28 -22.26 -17.79
CA GLU A 334 -36.43 -21.35 -17.87
C GLU A 334 -36.06 -20.02 -18.54
N ALA A 335 -34.83 -19.52 -18.31
CA ALA A 335 -34.36 -18.27 -18.90
C ALA A 335 -34.00 -18.40 -20.38
N VAL A 336 -33.56 -19.57 -20.86
CA VAL A 336 -33.15 -19.76 -22.27
C VAL A 336 -34.37 -19.67 -23.19
N PRO A 337 -34.43 -18.70 -24.13
CA PRO A 337 -35.57 -18.58 -25.02
C PRO A 337 -35.72 -19.78 -25.97
N PRO A 338 -36.96 -20.27 -26.24
CA PRO A 338 -37.20 -21.46 -27.05
C PRO A 338 -36.73 -21.33 -28.52
N HIS A 339 -36.55 -20.11 -29.02
CA HIS A 339 -36.11 -19.82 -30.39
C HIS A 339 -34.59 -19.96 -30.63
N LEU A 340 -33.76 -20.04 -29.56
CA LEU A 340 -32.35 -20.42 -29.70
C LEU A 340 -32.17 -21.88 -30.12
N ALA A 341 -33.18 -22.73 -29.90
CA ALA A 341 -33.16 -24.11 -30.37
C ALA A 341 -33.40 -24.25 -31.89
N ALA A 342 -33.83 -23.18 -32.58
CA ALA A 342 -34.34 -23.25 -33.96
C ALA A 342 -33.58 -22.39 -34.99
N SER A 343 -32.72 -21.43 -34.60
CA SER A 343 -31.92 -20.66 -35.58
C SER A 343 -30.61 -20.12 -35.01
N VAL A 344 -29.51 -20.33 -35.75
CA VAL A 344 -28.20 -19.70 -35.51
C VAL A 344 -28.30 -18.20 -35.79
N GLY A 345 -28.12 -17.35 -34.77
CA GLY A 345 -27.91 -15.91 -34.97
C GLY A 345 -28.84 -14.94 -34.23
N ASN A 346 -29.77 -15.41 -33.38
CA ASN A 346 -30.63 -14.52 -32.60
C ASN A 346 -30.07 -14.34 -31.17
N GLY A 347 -29.62 -13.14 -30.82
CA GLY A 347 -29.10 -12.83 -29.48
C GLY A 347 -30.14 -12.96 -28.35
N ILE A 348 -29.67 -12.99 -27.11
CA ILE A 348 -30.50 -13.12 -25.91
C ILE A 348 -31.02 -11.75 -25.43
N GLU A 349 -32.23 -11.71 -24.90
CA GLU A 349 -32.82 -10.53 -24.25
C GLU A 349 -32.18 -10.21 -22.89
N ARG A 350 -32.32 -8.97 -22.43
CA ARG A 350 -31.58 -8.48 -21.26
C ARG A 350 -31.93 -9.19 -19.95
N GLU A 351 -33.19 -9.49 -19.71
CA GLU A 351 -33.65 -10.11 -18.45
C GLU A 351 -33.17 -11.57 -18.30
N PRO A 352 -33.34 -12.46 -19.30
CA PRO A 352 -32.73 -13.80 -19.28
C PRO A 352 -31.23 -13.80 -19.02
N LEU A 353 -30.50 -12.88 -19.65
CA LEU A 353 -29.05 -12.77 -19.52
C LEU A 353 -28.62 -12.44 -18.08
N GLN A 354 -29.42 -11.65 -17.36
CA GLN A 354 -29.18 -11.35 -15.94
C GLN A 354 -29.40 -12.56 -15.05
N VAL A 355 -30.44 -13.36 -15.32
CA VAL A 355 -30.69 -14.62 -14.57
C VAL A 355 -29.53 -15.58 -14.78
N MET A 356 -29.13 -15.78 -16.04
CA MET A 356 -27.99 -16.61 -16.43
C MET A 356 -26.70 -16.17 -15.72
N GLN A 357 -26.43 -14.85 -15.66
CA GLN A 357 -25.26 -14.32 -14.96
C GLN A 357 -25.28 -14.61 -13.46
N GLN A 358 -26.44 -14.48 -12.80
CA GLN A 358 -26.54 -14.77 -11.37
C GLN A 358 -26.41 -16.27 -11.08
N VAL A 359 -26.96 -17.13 -11.94
CA VAL A 359 -26.75 -18.58 -11.87
C VAL A 359 -25.26 -18.93 -11.87
N LEU A 360 -24.51 -18.43 -12.86
CA LEU A 360 -23.06 -18.70 -12.92
C LEU A 360 -22.30 -18.04 -11.78
N ASN A 361 -22.67 -16.83 -11.35
CA ASN A 361 -22.03 -16.19 -10.20
C ASN A 361 -22.19 -17.02 -8.92
N ILE A 362 -23.39 -17.56 -8.66
CA ILE A 362 -23.63 -18.42 -7.50
C ILE A 362 -22.79 -19.69 -7.61
N ILE A 363 -22.79 -20.37 -8.76
CA ILE A 363 -21.96 -21.57 -8.97
C ILE A 363 -20.46 -21.26 -8.76
N SER A 364 -19.97 -20.14 -9.30
CA SER A 364 -18.59 -19.68 -9.12
C SER A 364 -18.26 -19.39 -7.65
N LEU A 365 -19.18 -18.78 -6.89
CA LEU A 365 -19.00 -18.53 -5.46
C LEU A 365 -18.99 -19.81 -4.62
N LEU A 366 -19.87 -20.76 -4.93
CA LEU A 366 -19.84 -22.09 -4.33
C LEU A 366 -18.51 -22.80 -4.61
N TRP A 367 -17.97 -22.64 -5.83
CA TRP A 367 -16.65 -23.14 -6.18
C TRP A 367 -15.52 -22.43 -5.43
N LYS A 368 -15.61 -21.12 -5.24
CA LYS A 368 -14.64 -20.35 -4.42
C LYS A 368 -14.63 -20.85 -2.98
N LEU A 369 -15.81 -21.09 -2.39
CA LEU A 369 -15.94 -21.67 -1.06
C LEU A 369 -15.35 -23.10 -1.00
N SER A 370 -15.60 -23.94 -2.02
CA SER A 370 -14.98 -25.27 -2.07
C SER A 370 -13.45 -25.25 -2.12
N LYS A 371 -12.86 -24.20 -2.69
CA LYS A 371 -11.40 -24.01 -2.80
C LYS A 371 -10.73 -23.67 -1.47
N GLN A 372 -11.50 -23.25 -0.47
CA GLN A 372 -11.00 -22.87 0.86
C GLN A 372 -10.84 -24.06 1.81
N HIS A 373 -11.18 -25.29 1.40
CA HIS A 373 -11.05 -26.49 2.25
C HIS A 373 -9.85 -27.36 1.87
N ASP A 374 -9.26 -28.04 2.86
CA ASP A 374 -8.06 -28.86 2.68
C ASP A 374 -8.32 -30.10 1.80
N GLU A 375 -9.58 -30.50 1.62
CA GLU A 375 -10.02 -31.59 0.74
C GLU A 375 -10.46 -31.15 -0.68
N THR A 376 -9.95 -30.03 -1.17
CA THR A 376 -10.26 -29.45 -2.49
C THR A 376 -10.34 -30.47 -3.62
N HIS A 377 -9.34 -31.33 -3.76
CA HIS A 377 -9.29 -32.29 -4.87
C HIS A 377 -10.42 -33.34 -4.85
N LYS A 378 -10.88 -33.76 -3.66
CA LYS A 378 -12.00 -34.70 -3.53
C LYS A 378 -13.31 -34.05 -3.97
N LEU A 379 -13.52 -32.79 -3.55
CA LEU A 379 -14.72 -32.03 -3.86
C LEU A 379 -14.79 -31.63 -5.34
N GLU A 380 -13.68 -31.21 -5.95
CA GLU A 380 -13.60 -30.93 -7.39
C GLU A 380 -13.93 -32.19 -8.23
N SER A 381 -13.41 -33.36 -7.84
CA SER A 381 -13.70 -34.64 -8.48
C SER A 381 -15.18 -35.04 -8.35
N TRP A 382 -15.76 -34.86 -7.16
CA TRP A 382 -17.18 -35.13 -6.91
C TRP A 382 -18.09 -34.19 -7.72
N LEU A 383 -17.80 -32.88 -7.74
CA LEU A 383 -18.54 -31.90 -8.54
C LEU A 383 -18.52 -32.25 -10.02
N ARG A 384 -17.34 -32.61 -10.54
CA ARG A 384 -17.16 -33.05 -11.92
C ARG A 384 -18.00 -34.30 -12.22
N LYS A 385 -17.99 -35.30 -11.34
CA LYS A 385 -18.74 -36.55 -11.54
C LYS A 385 -20.25 -36.33 -11.62
N ASN A 386 -20.80 -35.40 -10.84
CA ASN A 386 -22.24 -35.20 -10.74
C ASN A 386 -22.82 -34.18 -11.73
N TYR A 387 -22.10 -33.10 -12.07
CA TYR A 387 -22.70 -31.96 -12.78
C TYR A 387 -22.07 -31.64 -14.15
N LEU A 388 -20.92 -32.23 -14.50
CA LEU A 388 -20.25 -31.90 -15.77
C LEU A 388 -21.11 -32.21 -17.00
N ILE A 389 -21.88 -33.30 -16.98
CA ILE A 389 -22.76 -33.70 -18.09
C ILE A 389 -23.86 -32.66 -18.27
N ASP A 390 -24.51 -32.27 -17.17
CA ASP A 390 -25.58 -31.26 -17.18
C ASP A 390 -25.06 -29.90 -17.63
N PHE A 391 -23.86 -29.48 -17.17
CA PHE A 391 -23.25 -28.22 -17.61
C PHE A 391 -22.88 -28.24 -19.10
N LYS A 392 -22.38 -29.36 -19.62
CA LYS A 392 -22.12 -29.52 -21.07
C LYS A 392 -23.42 -29.36 -21.86
N HIS A 393 -24.49 -30.04 -21.44
CA HIS A 393 -25.76 -30.03 -22.14
C HIS A 393 -26.49 -28.68 -22.06
N HIS A 394 -26.55 -28.06 -20.88
CA HIS A 394 -27.35 -26.85 -20.68
C HIS A 394 -26.58 -25.54 -20.87
N PHE A 395 -25.30 -25.47 -20.49
CA PHE A 395 -24.52 -24.22 -20.53
C PHE A 395 -23.61 -24.12 -21.76
N MET A 396 -23.04 -25.22 -22.24
CA MET A 396 -22.08 -25.18 -23.36
C MET A 396 -22.70 -25.32 -24.75
N ASN A 397 -23.95 -25.81 -24.87
CA ASN A 397 -24.59 -26.04 -26.16
C ASN A 397 -24.67 -24.77 -27.05
N ASN A 398 -24.87 -23.60 -26.44
CA ASN A 398 -25.05 -22.33 -27.14
C ASN A 398 -23.91 -21.32 -26.84
N PHE A 399 -22.75 -21.81 -26.38
CA PHE A 399 -21.60 -20.97 -26.08
C PHE A 399 -20.84 -20.58 -27.36
N PRO A 400 -20.39 -19.31 -27.52
CA PRO A 400 -20.54 -18.17 -26.63
C PRO A 400 -21.89 -17.45 -26.78
N TYR A 401 -22.40 -16.89 -25.69
CA TYR A 401 -23.66 -16.15 -25.65
C TYR A 401 -23.49 -14.68 -26.08
N ALA A 402 -24.38 -14.18 -26.95
CA ALA A 402 -24.38 -12.80 -27.44
C ALA A 402 -25.70 -12.07 -27.13
N LEU A 403 -25.63 -10.74 -26.93
CA LEU A 403 -26.79 -9.89 -26.68
C LEU A 403 -27.48 -9.51 -28.00
N LYS A 404 -28.83 -9.50 -28.04
CA LYS A 404 -29.59 -8.98 -29.19
C LYS A 404 -29.61 -7.46 -29.17
N GLU A 405 -28.98 -6.79 -30.13
CA GLU A 405 -29.14 -5.35 -30.32
C GLU A 405 -30.48 -5.05 -30.99
N ILE A 406 -31.43 -4.47 -30.24
CA ILE A 406 -32.69 -4.00 -30.81
C ILE A 406 -32.45 -2.61 -31.39
N SER A 407 -32.39 -2.50 -32.73
CA SER A 407 -32.46 -1.21 -33.42
C SER A 407 -33.85 -0.61 -33.18
N LYS A 408 -33.93 0.45 -32.36
CA LYS A 408 -35.19 1.15 -32.07
C LYS A 408 -35.69 1.87 -33.32
N HIS A 409 -36.68 1.30 -34.01
CA HIS A 409 -37.55 2.09 -34.88
C HIS A 409 -38.39 3.03 -33.99
N ARG A 410 -38.19 4.34 -34.16
CA ARG A 410 -39.04 5.40 -33.57
C ARG A 410 -40.49 5.19 -34.00
N ARG A 411 -41.38 4.89 -33.06
CA ARG A 411 -42.78 5.34 -33.11
C ARG A 411 -43.12 6.10 -31.84
N LYS A 412 -43.80 7.21 -32.08
CA LYS A 412 -44.09 8.33 -31.21
C LYS A 412 -45.48 8.11 -30.64
N GLU A 413 -45.63 8.07 -29.32
CA GLU A 413 -46.90 8.38 -28.65
C GLU A 413 -46.71 8.66 -27.15
N THR A 414 -47.67 9.39 -26.61
CA THR A 414 -47.54 10.38 -25.54
C THR A 414 -48.13 9.94 -24.19
N ASN A 415 -47.47 10.42 -23.12
CA ASN A 415 -47.98 10.82 -21.78
C ASN A 415 -48.24 9.81 -20.63
N LYS A 416 -47.43 10.04 -19.58
CA LYS A 416 -47.67 10.15 -18.11
C LYS A 416 -48.19 8.94 -17.30
N SER A 417 -47.32 8.40 -16.42
CA SER A 417 -47.61 8.18 -14.97
C SER A 417 -46.39 7.62 -14.19
N ILE A 418 -46.09 8.28 -13.05
CA ILE A 418 -45.41 7.85 -11.82
C ILE A 418 -43.94 7.32 -11.88
N LYS A 419 -43.04 8.19 -11.40
CA LYS A 419 -41.64 7.90 -11.02
C LYS A 419 -41.61 7.22 -9.65
N HIS A 420 -41.15 5.97 -9.57
CA HIS A 420 -40.40 5.40 -8.43
C HIS A 420 -39.95 3.97 -8.77
N CYS A 421 -38.75 3.82 -9.38
CA CYS A 421 -37.82 2.70 -9.17
C CYS A 421 -36.62 2.88 -10.13
N THR A 422 -35.56 3.56 -9.70
CA THR A 422 -34.34 3.69 -10.52
C THR A 422 -33.11 3.67 -9.62
N VAL A 423 -32.61 2.47 -9.32
CA VAL A 423 -31.18 2.10 -9.38
C VAL A 423 -31.10 0.55 -9.48
N LEU A 424 -31.23 0.00 -10.69
CA LEU A 424 -30.64 -1.30 -11.02
C LEU A 424 -29.68 -1.03 -12.17
N SER A 425 -28.40 -1.29 -11.93
CA SER A 425 -27.27 -0.88 -12.76
C SER A 425 -27.45 -1.25 -14.23
N ASN A 426 -27.17 -0.30 -15.11
CA ASN A 426 -27.65 -0.30 -16.47
C ASN A 426 -26.75 -0.99 -17.52
N ASN A 427 -25.80 -1.87 -17.15
CA ASN A 427 -24.93 -2.56 -18.12
C ASN A 427 -24.94 -4.08 -17.88
N VAL A 428 -25.56 -4.86 -18.78
CA VAL A 428 -25.39 -6.32 -18.77
C VAL A 428 -24.20 -6.66 -19.66
N ASP A 429 -23.16 -7.18 -19.03
CA ASP A 429 -21.90 -7.50 -19.66
C ASP A 429 -21.93 -8.95 -20.14
N HIS A 430 -22.36 -9.17 -21.39
CA HIS A 430 -22.44 -10.52 -22.00
C HIS A 430 -21.07 -11.21 -22.02
N LEU A 431 -19.99 -10.44 -22.11
CA LEU A 431 -18.63 -10.95 -22.01
C LEU A 431 -18.36 -11.51 -20.60
N LEU A 432 -18.80 -10.83 -19.54
CA LEU A 432 -18.66 -11.34 -18.17
C LEU A 432 -19.35 -12.69 -18.00
N LEU A 433 -20.51 -12.91 -18.62
CA LEU A 433 -21.21 -14.20 -18.58
C LEU A 433 -20.34 -15.31 -19.16
N ASN A 434 -19.87 -15.12 -20.39
CA ASN A 434 -19.04 -16.09 -21.10
C ASN A 434 -17.72 -16.37 -20.36
N LEU A 435 -17.10 -15.34 -19.77
CA LEU A 435 -15.89 -15.50 -18.96
C LEU A 435 -16.15 -16.27 -17.66
N THR A 436 -17.29 -16.04 -17.01
CA THR A 436 -17.68 -16.78 -15.80
C THR A 436 -17.91 -18.25 -16.12
N LEU A 437 -18.61 -18.53 -17.22
CA LEU A 437 -18.83 -19.89 -17.70
C LEU A 437 -17.51 -20.57 -18.02
N SER A 438 -16.61 -19.86 -18.72
CA SER A 438 -15.28 -20.36 -19.05
C SER A 438 -14.48 -20.72 -17.80
N ASP A 439 -14.50 -19.88 -16.76
CA ASP A 439 -13.79 -20.13 -15.50
C ASP A 439 -14.33 -21.36 -14.74
N ILE A 440 -15.66 -21.52 -14.68
CA ILE A 440 -16.31 -22.70 -14.07
C ILE A 440 -15.93 -23.97 -14.84
N MET A 441 -16.11 -23.95 -16.17
CA MET A 441 -15.86 -25.11 -17.01
C MET A 441 -14.39 -25.53 -16.97
N VAL A 442 -13.46 -24.58 -17.08
CA VAL A 442 -12.02 -24.87 -17.02
C VAL A 442 -11.60 -25.31 -15.61
N SER A 443 -12.25 -24.83 -14.54
CA SER A 443 -12.00 -25.32 -13.18
C SER A 443 -12.38 -26.80 -12.99
N LEU A 444 -13.37 -27.29 -13.73
CA LEU A 444 -13.77 -28.71 -13.73
C LEU A 444 -12.79 -29.63 -14.47
N ALA A 445 -11.86 -29.09 -15.26
CA ALA A 445 -10.85 -29.87 -15.98
C ALA A 445 -9.51 -29.93 -15.23
N ASN A 446 -8.81 -31.04 -15.41
CA ASN A 446 -7.47 -31.27 -14.90
C ASN A 446 -6.59 -31.94 -15.98
N ALA A 447 -5.28 -32.02 -15.72
CA ALA A 447 -4.33 -32.58 -16.69
C ALA A 447 -4.65 -34.05 -17.07
N SER A 448 -5.20 -34.84 -16.14
CA SER A 448 -5.57 -36.24 -16.37
C SER A 448 -6.82 -36.43 -17.23
N THR A 449 -7.74 -35.46 -17.26
CA THR A 449 -9.02 -35.58 -18.00
C THR A 449 -8.97 -34.91 -19.36
N LEU A 450 -7.84 -34.31 -19.72
CA LEU A 450 -7.68 -33.46 -20.89
C LEU A 450 -8.15 -34.11 -22.20
N GLN A 451 -7.84 -35.39 -22.43
CA GLN A 451 -8.25 -36.10 -23.66
C GLN A 451 -9.77 -36.21 -23.82
N LYS A 452 -10.53 -36.32 -22.71
CA LYS A 452 -12.00 -36.44 -22.73
C LYS A 452 -12.71 -35.09 -22.90
N ASP A 453 -11.97 -34.01 -22.72
CA ASP A 453 -12.50 -32.64 -22.63
C ASP A 453 -12.01 -31.71 -23.74
N SER A 454 -11.21 -32.23 -24.68
CA SER A 454 -10.59 -31.45 -25.76
C SER A 454 -11.58 -30.54 -26.49
N ASN A 455 -12.75 -31.06 -26.88
CA ASN A 455 -13.72 -30.35 -27.71
C ASN A 455 -14.17 -29.01 -27.09
N TRP A 456 -14.59 -29.01 -25.83
CA TRP A 456 -15.11 -27.79 -25.19
C TRP A 456 -14.01 -26.91 -24.61
N ILE A 457 -12.85 -27.49 -24.24
CA ILE A 457 -11.68 -26.69 -23.86
C ILE A 457 -11.16 -25.89 -25.06
N GLU A 458 -11.18 -26.47 -26.26
CA GLU A 458 -10.75 -25.78 -27.49
C GLU A 458 -11.73 -24.66 -27.88
N MET A 459 -13.05 -24.86 -27.71
CA MET A 459 -14.04 -23.79 -27.87
C MET A 459 -13.76 -22.60 -26.94
N ILE A 460 -13.46 -22.87 -25.66
CA ILE A 460 -13.11 -21.83 -24.69
C ILE A 460 -11.78 -21.17 -25.08
N ARG A 461 -10.76 -21.94 -25.47
CA ARG A 461 -9.47 -21.39 -25.90
C ARG A 461 -9.62 -20.44 -27.08
N LYS A 462 -10.37 -20.85 -28.12
CA LYS A 462 -10.65 -20.03 -29.30
C LYS A 462 -11.33 -18.73 -28.88
N PHE A 463 -12.40 -18.81 -28.08
CA PHE A 463 -13.11 -17.64 -27.57
C PHE A 463 -12.20 -16.68 -26.78
N ILE A 464 -11.36 -17.19 -25.87
CA ILE A 464 -10.45 -16.37 -25.05
C ILE A 464 -9.37 -15.71 -25.92
N THR A 465 -8.84 -16.44 -26.90
CA THR A 465 -7.81 -15.94 -27.82
C THR A 465 -8.39 -14.83 -28.70
N GLU A 466 -9.56 -15.07 -29.31
CA GLU A 466 -10.28 -14.07 -30.11
C GLU A 466 -10.62 -12.83 -29.26
N THR A 467 -11.12 -13.00 -28.03
CA THR A 467 -11.44 -11.87 -27.14
C THR A 467 -10.22 -11.02 -26.79
N LEU A 468 -9.05 -11.64 -26.60
CA LEU A 468 -7.78 -10.94 -26.32
C LEU A 468 -7.25 -10.19 -27.56
N GLU A 469 -7.49 -10.72 -28.76
CA GLU A 469 -7.02 -10.17 -30.03
C GLU A 469 -7.96 -9.11 -30.62
N ASP A 470 -9.26 -9.17 -30.34
CA ASP A 470 -10.33 -8.32 -30.91
C ASP A 470 -10.22 -6.83 -30.53
N GLY A 471 -9.26 -6.44 -29.68
CA GLY A 471 -8.98 -5.04 -29.38
C GLY A 471 -10.06 -4.32 -28.57
N SER A 472 -11.04 -5.05 -28.03
CA SER A 472 -12.11 -4.50 -27.22
C SER A 472 -11.59 -3.85 -25.93
N ARG A 473 -12.19 -2.73 -25.50
CA ARG A 473 -11.83 -2.07 -24.24
C ARG A 473 -12.32 -2.89 -23.05
N LEU A 474 -11.49 -3.81 -22.58
CA LEU A 474 -11.76 -4.61 -21.39
C LEU A 474 -11.67 -3.75 -20.11
N ASN A 475 -12.66 -3.88 -19.23
CA ASN A 475 -12.57 -3.36 -17.87
C ASN A 475 -11.71 -4.28 -16.98
N SER A 476 -11.29 -3.79 -15.81
CA SER A 476 -10.40 -4.54 -14.91
C SER A 476 -11.00 -5.86 -14.40
N LYS A 477 -12.33 -5.92 -14.21
CA LYS A 477 -13.02 -7.14 -13.75
C LYS A 477 -13.07 -8.22 -14.83
N GLN A 478 -13.42 -7.83 -16.06
CA GLN A 478 -13.41 -8.70 -17.23
C GLN A 478 -12.01 -9.24 -17.48
N LEU A 479 -11.00 -8.36 -17.51
CA LEU A 479 -9.61 -8.76 -17.74
C LEU A 479 -9.09 -9.71 -16.65
N ASN A 480 -9.38 -9.45 -15.37
CA ASN A 480 -8.93 -10.33 -14.30
C ASN A 480 -9.48 -11.76 -14.45
N ARG A 481 -10.77 -11.90 -14.81
CA ARG A 481 -11.36 -13.22 -15.11
C ARG A 481 -10.75 -13.85 -16.34
N LEU A 482 -10.59 -13.09 -17.42
CA LEU A 482 -9.96 -13.53 -18.68
C LEU A 482 -8.56 -14.09 -18.43
N LEU A 483 -7.70 -13.35 -17.72
CA LEU A 483 -6.35 -13.78 -17.35
C LEU A 483 -6.36 -14.98 -16.39
N GLY A 484 -7.35 -15.07 -15.49
CA GLY A 484 -7.56 -16.25 -14.63
C GLY A 484 -7.84 -17.52 -15.44
N VAL A 485 -8.74 -17.42 -16.43
CA VAL A 485 -9.04 -18.52 -17.36
C VAL A 485 -7.81 -18.88 -18.20
N SER A 486 -7.12 -17.89 -18.79
CA SER A 486 -5.88 -18.11 -19.56
C SER A 486 -4.83 -18.83 -18.71
N TRP A 487 -4.62 -18.38 -17.46
CA TRP A 487 -3.69 -19.02 -16.53
C TRP A 487 -4.05 -20.49 -16.27
N ARG A 488 -5.33 -20.79 -16.04
CA ARG A 488 -5.78 -22.16 -15.79
C ARG A 488 -5.67 -23.04 -17.04
N LEU A 489 -5.98 -22.52 -18.22
CA LEU A 489 -5.78 -23.22 -19.50
C LEU A 489 -4.31 -23.61 -19.70
N MET A 490 -3.37 -22.70 -19.39
CA MET A 490 -1.92 -22.96 -19.44
C MET A 490 -1.47 -24.02 -18.42
N GLN A 491 -2.19 -24.21 -17.32
CA GLN A 491 -1.89 -25.26 -16.34
C GLN A 491 -2.38 -26.63 -16.77
N ILE A 492 -3.59 -26.71 -17.33
CA ILE A 492 -4.24 -27.96 -17.71
C ILE A 492 -3.64 -28.53 -18.99
N GLN A 493 -3.34 -27.66 -19.96
CA GLN A 493 -2.75 -28.02 -21.24
C GLN A 493 -1.31 -27.50 -21.34
N PRO A 494 -0.29 -28.25 -20.87
CA PRO A 494 1.11 -27.92 -21.13
C PRO A 494 1.51 -28.19 -22.60
N ASN A 495 0.59 -28.04 -23.55
CA ASN A 495 0.93 -28.00 -24.97
C ASN A 495 1.69 -26.69 -25.24
N ARG A 496 2.89 -26.81 -25.81
CA ARG A 496 3.79 -25.68 -26.08
C ARG A 496 3.15 -24.67 -27.02
N GLU A 497 2.55 -25.13 -28.11
CA GLU A 497 1.95 -24.25 -29.13
C GLU A 497 0.74 -23.50 -28.59
N ALA A 498 -0.13 -24.21 -27.86
CA ALA A 498 -1.34 -23.64 -27.28
C ALA A 498 -1.04 -22.67 -26.12
N THR A 499 0.07 -22.87 -25.41
CA THR A 499 0.54 -21.95 -24.36
C THR A 499 1.15 -20.70 -24.99
N GLU A 500 2.01 -20.85 -26.01
CA GLU A 500 2.63 -19.72 -26.71
C GLU A 500 1.58 -18.87 -27.43
N SER A 501 0.53 -19.47 -28.01
CA SER A 501 -0.56 -18.72 -28.64
C SER A 501 -1.34 -17.85 -27.66
N LEU A 502 -1.64 -18.37 -26.45
CA LEU A 502 -2.29 -17.59 -25.39
C LEU A 502 -1.39 -16.45 -24.89
N ILE A 503 -0.10 -16.72 -24.65
CA ILE A 503 0.87 -15.68 -24.23
C ILE A 503 0.97 -14.60 -25.32
N LYS A 504 0.98 -15.00 -26.60
CA LYS A 504 0.97 -14.07 -27.75
C LYS A 504 -0.28 -13.20 -27.76
N ALA A 505 -1.47 -13.76 -27.55
CA ALA A 505 -2.71 -12.99 -27.51
C ALA A 505 -2.74 -11.97 -26.36
N VAL A 506 -2.28 -12.35 -25.16
CA VAL A 506 -2.14 -11.42 -24.03
C VAL A 506 -1.10 -10.33 -24.33
N TYR A 507 -0.02 -10.67 -25.04
CA TYR A 507 1.00 -9.71 -25.44
C TYR A 507 0.49 -8.70 -26.48
N THR A 508 -0.34 -9.13 -27.44
CA THR A 508 -1.02 -8.24 -28.38
C THR A 508 -1.88 -7.21 -27.64
N LEU A 509 -2.64 -7.63 -26.62
CA LEU A 509 -3.40 -6.72 -25.77
C LEU A 509 -2.48 -5.73 -25.02
N TYR A 510 -1.36 -6.22 -24.46
CA TYR A 510 -0.40 -5.39 -23.74
C TYR A 510 0.26 -4.29 -24.59
N GLN A 511 0.42 -4.53 -25.89
CA GLN A 511 1.02 -3.59 -26.84
C GLN A 511 0.10 -2.41 -27.22
N GLN A 512 -1.18 -2.46 -26.86
CA GLN A 512 -2.12 -1.38 -27.15
C GLN A 512 -1.74 -0.11 -26.37
N ARG A 513 -1.80 1.05 -27.05
CA ARG A 513 -1.37 2.34 -26.48
C ARG A 513 -2.38 2.94 -25.48
N CYS A 514 -3.67 2.61 -25.63
CA CYS A 514 -4.77 3.25 -24.89
C CYS A 514 -5.31 2.37 -23.75
N LEU A 515 -4.42 1.75 -22.97
CA LEU A 515 -4.82 0.93 -21.83
C LEU A 515 -4.98 1.78 -20.56
N SER A 516 -6.02 1.50 -19.78
CA SER A 516 -6.15 2.08 -18.44
C SER A 516 -5.05 1.54 -17.51
N LEU A 517 -4.65 2.35 -16.52
CA LEU A 517 -3.63 1.98 -15.53
C LEU A 517 -3.92 0.63 -14.82
N PRO A 518 -5.16 0.35 -14.33
CA PRO A 518 -5.47 -0.94 -13.72
C PRO A 518 -5.32 -2.13 -14.68
N VAL A 519 -5.69 -1.94 -15.95
CA VAL A 519 -5.55 -2.97 -16.99
C VAL A 519 -4.07 -3.26 -17.26
N ARG A 520 -3.25 -2.22 -17.44
CA ARG A 520 -1.80 -2.40 -17.68
C ARG A 520 -1.11 -3.07 -16.50
N THR A 521 -1.49 -2.71 -15.28
CA THR A 521 -0.99 -3.32 -14.04
C THR A 521 -1.32 -4.81 -13.97
N LEU A 522 -2.56 -5.20 -14.27
CA LEU A 522 -2.97 -6.61 -14.29
C LEU A 522 -2.17 -7.43 -15.31
N LEU A 523 -1.94 -6.88 -16.50
CA LEU A 523 -1.12 -7.55 -17.54
C LEU A 523 0.33 -7.72 -17.10
N LEU A 524 0.95 -6.68 -16.50
CA LEU A 524 2.31 -6.77 -15.96
C LEU A 524 2.41 -7.85 -14.89
N LYS A 525 1.47 -7.86 -13.93
CA LYS A 525 1.41 -8.89 -12.87
C LYS A 525 1.25 -10.29 -13.44
N PHE A 526 0.44 -10.45 -14.49
CA PHE A 526 0.25 -11.72 -15.17
C PHE A 526 1.54 -12.22 -15.84
N PHE A 527 2.23 -11.38 -16.61
CA PHE A 527 3.51 -11.76 -17.21
C PHE A 527 4.61 -12.05 -16.17
N SER A 528 4.70 -11.23 -15.12
CA SER A 528 5.61 -11.47 -14.00
C SER A 528 5.37 -12.85 -13.36
N LYS A 529 4.10 -13.20 -13.12
CA LYS A 529 3.69 -14.51 -12.58
C LYS A 529 4.05 -15.68 -13.50
N ILE A 530 3.90 -15.51 -14.82
CA ILE A 530 4.34 -16.52 -15.80
C ILE A 530 5.86 -16.70 -15.72
N TYR A 531 6.60 -15.60 -15.72
CA TYR A 531 8.06 -15.62 -15.66
C TYR A 531 8.59 -16.29 -14.39
N GLN A 532 8.00 -15.99 -13.23
CA GLN A 532 8.37 -16.63 -11.96
C GLN A 532 8.13 -18.14 -11.96
N LYS A 533 7.06 -18.62 -12.62
CA LYS A 533 6.66 -20.04 -12.62
C LYS A 533 7.42 -20.88 -13.64
N GLU A 534 7.83 -20.32 -14.77
CA GLU A 534 8.61 -21.03 -15.81
C GLU A 534 9.92 -21.60 -15.23
N GLU A 535 10.50 -20.93 -14.23
CA GLU A 535 11.79 -21.30 -13.66
C GLU A 535 11.70 -22.37 -12.54
N LEU A 536 10.64 -22.39 -11.73
CA LEU A 536 10.42 -23.45 -10.71
C LEU A 536 10.36 -24.86 -11.30
N ARG A 537 10.04 -24.98 -12.60
CA ARG A 537 9.96 -26.25 -13.33
C ARG A 537 11.30 -26.67 -13.97
N SER A 538 12.35 -25.85 -13.85
CA SER A 538 13.56 -25.92 -14.69
C SER A 538 14.59 -27.01 -14.35
N TYR A 539 14.32 -27.96 -13.45
CA TYR A 539 15.20 -29.14 -13.36
C TYR A 539 15.05 -30.11 -14.55
N ARG A 540 13.95 -30.02 -15.31
CA ARG A 540 13.77 -30.82 -16.54
C ARG A 540 13.08 -29.99 -17.63
N VAL A 541 13.84 -29.62 -18.67
CA VAL A 541 13.42 -29.12 -20.00
C VAL A 541 13.20 -27.61 -20.18
N ARG A 542 14.31 -26.94 -20.53
CA ARG A 542 14.62 -25.99 -21.63
C ARG A 542 13.50 -25.50 -22.59
N TYR A 543 12.32 -25.08 -22.11
CA TYR A 543 11.39 -24.27 -22.92
C TYR A 543 11.29 -22.88 -22.30
N ARG A 544 11.71 -21.85 -23.07
CA ARG A 544 11.53 -20.44 -22.75
C ARG A 544 10.62 -19.82 -23.80
N SER A 545 9.50 -19.24 -23.38
CA SER A 545 8.59 -18.53 -24.30
C SER A 545 9.34 -17.40 -25.03
N LYS A 546 9.20 -17.34 -26.36
CA LYS A 546 9.82 -16.28 -27.19
C LYS A 546 9.11 -14.96 -26.97
N VAL A 547 7.79 -15.00 -26.83
CA VAL A 547 6.97 -13.82 -26.56
C VAL A 547 7.33 -13.22 -25.20
N LEU A 548 7.47 -14.06 -24.15
CA LEU A 548 7.82 -13.58 -22.82
C LEU A 548 9.22 -12.94 -22.78
N SER A 549 10.19 -13.54 -23.47
CA SER A 549 11.55 -13.01 -23.56
C SER A 549 11.58 -11.65 -24.31
N ARG A 550 10.81 -11.53 -25.38
CA ARG A 550 10.61 -10.26 -26.11
C ARG A 550 9.91 -9.20 -25.26
N TRP A 551 8.91 -9.58 -24.45
CA TRP A 551 8.24 -8.68 -23.52
C TRP A 551 9.22 -8.15 -22.46
N LEU A 552 10.00 -9.03 -21.83
CA LEU A 552 11.05 -8.64 -20.88
C LEU A 552 12.06 -7.68 -21.51
N ALA A 553 12.53 -7.97 -22.72
CA ALA A 553 13.44 -7.10 -23.45
C ALA A 553 12.87 -5.70 -23.74
N GLY A 554 11.54 -5.53 -23.76
CA GLY A 554 10.90 -4.21 -23.94
C GLY A 554 10.84 -3.35 -22.67
N LEU A 555 11.00 -3.94 -21.48
CA LEU A 555 10.76 -3.25 -20.21
C LEU A 555 11.76 -2.12 -19.91
N PRO A 556 13.09 -2.27 -20.12
CA PRO A 556 14.04 -1.18 -19.86
C PRO A 556 13.72 0.09 -20.67
N LEU A 557 13.38 -0.06 -21.95
CA LEU A 557 13.00 1.05 -22.81
C LEU A 557 11.69 1.71 -22.36
N GLN A 558 10.72 0.90 -21.92
CA GLN A 558 9.47 1.41 -21.37
C GLN A 558 9.70 2.20 -20.08
N LEU A 559 10.57 1.72 -19.19
CA LEU A 559 10.95 2.41 -17.96
C LEU A 559 11.58 3.78 -18.28
N ALA A 560 12.52 3.81 -19.24
CA ALA A 560 13.18 5.05 -19.66
C ALA A 560 12.19 6.10 -20.22
N HIS A 561 11.16 5.68 -20.96
CA HIS A 561 10.13 6.59 -21.46
C HIS A 561 9.08 7.00 -20.42
N LEU A 562 8.86 6.17 -19.40
CA LEU A 562 7.84 6.42 -18.38
C LEU A 562 8.34 7.42 -17.33
N GLY A 563 9.56 7.22 -16.80
CA GLY A 563 10.16 8.10 -15.79
C GLY A 563 9.20 8.40 -14.64
N SER A 564 8.99 9.69 -14.32
CA SER A 564 8.05 10.14 -13.29
C SER A 564 6.60 10.29 -13.74
N ARG A 565 6.27 10.05 -15.01
CA ARG A 565 4.89 10.18 -15.50
C ARG A 565 3.92 9.25 -14.77
N ASN A 566 4.43 8.11 -14.28
CA ASN A 566 3.69 7.22 -13.39
C ASN A 566 4.67 6.46 -12.47
N PRO A 567 4.95 6.96 -11.27
CA PRO A 567 5.97 6.37 -10.39
C PRO A 567 5.59 4.96 -9.90
N GLU A 568 4.30 4.69 -9.68
CA GLU A 568 3.81 3.36 -9.28
C GLU A 568 4.14 2.29 -10.33
N LEU A 569 3.84 2.59 -11.61
CA LEU A 569 4.19 1.69 -12.71
C LEU A 569 5.70 1.57 -12.90
N SER A 570 6.45 2.67 -12.78
CA SER A 570 7.91 2.64 -12.88
C SER A 570 8.51 1.72 -11.81
N THR A 571 8.01 1.78 -10.57
CA THR A 571 8.45 0.91 -9.47
C THR A 571 8.18 -0.56 -9.77
N GLN A 572 6.99 -0.90 -10.27
CA GLN A 572 6.65 -2.27 -10.68
C GLN A 572 7.53 -2.78 -11.83
N LEU A 573 7.85 -1.91 -12.80
CA LEU A 573 8.77 -2.28 -13.89
C LEU A 573 10.18 -2.54 -13.36
N ILE A 574 10.67 -1.71 -12.43
CA ILE A 574 11.99 -1.88 -11.81
C ILE A 574 12.07 -3.21 -11.07
N ASP A 575 11.06 -3.59 -10.29
CA ASP A 575 11.02 -4.87 -9.57
C ASP A 575 11.11 -6.09 -10.52
N ILE A 576 10.36 -6.05 -11.62
CA ILE A 576 10.39 -7.10 -12.65
C ILE A 576 11.76 -7.15 -13.34
N ILE A 577 12.31 -5.99 -13.72
CA ILE A 577 13.64 -5.89 -14.37
C ILE A 577 14.72 -6.40 -13.42
N HIS A 578 14.68 -6.01 -12.15
CA HIS A 578 15.62 -6.44 -11.13
C HIS A 578 15.57 -7.94 -10.91
N THR A 579 14.37 -8.51 -10.76
CA THR A 579 14.16 -9.96 -10.66
C THR A 579 14.73 -10.69 -11.87
N ALA A 580 14.49 -10.19 -13.08
CA ALA A 580 14.99 -10.80 -14.32
C ALA A 580 16.51 -10.64 -14.52
N ALA A 581 17.07 -9.52 -14.07
CA ALA A 581 18.50 -9.24 -14.11
C ALA A 581 19.27 -10.13 -13.13
N ALA A 582 18.76 -10.30 -11.91
CA ALA A 582 19.29 -11.22 -10.90
C ALA A 582 19.33 -12.68 -11.38
N ARG A 583 18.42 -13.05 -12.31
CA ARG A 583 18.35 -14.38 -12.96
C ARG A 583 19.17 -14.47 -14.26
N ALA A 584 20.00 -13.47 -14.57
CA ALA A 584 20.86 -13.41 -15.75
C ALA A 584 20.13 -13.62 -17.10
N ASN A 585 18.92 -13.05 -17.26
CA ASN A 585 18.21 -13.13 -18.53
C ASN A 585 18.94 -12.36 -19.65
N LYS A 586 19.47 -13.08 -20.64
CA LYS A 586 20.32 -12.52 -21.71
C LYS A 586 19.66 -11.42 -22.55
N GLU A 587 18.39 -11.56 -22.90
CA GLU A 587 17.69 -10.60 -23.77
C GLU A 587 17.38 -9.31 -23.01
N LEU A 588 16.93 -9.43 -21.76
CA LEU A 588 16.71 -8.29 -20.87
C LEU A 588 18.02 -7.54 -20.60
N LEU A 589 19.12 -8.23 -20.27
CA LEU A 589 20.41 -7.60 -20.00
C LEU A 589 20.97 -6.84 -21.21
N ARG A 590 20.80 -7.38 -22.43
CA ARG A 590 21.16 -6.66 -23.67
C ARG A 590 20.34 -5.38 -23.85
N SER A 591 19.03 -5.44 -23.62
CA SER A 591 18.16 -4.27 -23.70
C SER A 591 18.50 -3.22 -22.63
N LEU A 592 18.78 -3.68 -21.41
CA LEU A 592 19.20 -2.83 -20.30
C LEU A 592 20.53 -2.13 -20.63
N GLN A 593 21.50 -2.82 -21.24
CA GLN A 593 22.75 -2.23 -21.71
C GLN A 593 22.53 -1.09 -22.71
N VAL A 594 21.68 -1.31 -23.72
CA VAL A 594 21.37 -0.31 -24.75
C VAL A 594 20.65 0.91 -24.14
N THR A 595 19.82 0.68 -23.13
CA THR A 595 19.00 1.73 -22.50
C THR A 595 19.71 2.44 -21.34
N ALA A 596 20.82 1.89 -20.84
CA ALA A 596 21.51 2.37 -19.63
C ALA A 596 21.83 3.87 -19.67
N LEU A 597 22.34 4.38 -20.80
CA LEU A 597 22.68 5.80 -20.92
C LEU A 597 21.47 6.72 -20.71
N ARG A 598 20.26 6.29 -21.11
CA ARG A 598 19.01 7.06 -20.89
C ARG A 598 18.52 6.95 -19.45
N ILE A 599 18.64 5.77 -18.83
CA ILE A 599 18.19 5.54 -17.45
C ILE A 599 19.04 6.34 -16.45
N TYR A 600 20.36 6.36 -16.67
CA TYR A 600 21.33 7.04 -15.81
C TYR A 600 21.75 8.41 -16.34
N ASP A 601 20.89 9.08 -17.12
CA ASP A 601 21.17 10.45 -17.52
C ASP A 601 21.14 11.40 -16.30
N PRO A 602 22.16 12.24 -16.07
CA PRO A 602 22.25 13.08 -14.86
C PRO A 602 21.21 14.20 -14.77
N GLN A 603 20.52 14.53 -15.87
CA GLN A 603 19.54 15.60 -15.93
C GLN A 603 18.12 15.03 -16.03
N GLU A 604 17.89 14.12 -16.97
CA GLU A 604 16.54 13.60 -17.29
C GLU A 604 16.37 12.10 -17.03
N GLY A 605 17.41 11.44 -16.51
CA GLY A 605 17.42 9.99 -16.38
C GLY A 605 16.42 9.49 -15.35
N THR A 606 15.87 8.29 -15.59
CA THR A 606 14.91 7.67 -14.66
C THR A 606 15.46 7.55 -13.24
N VAL A 607 16.77 7.40 -13.06
CA VAL A 607 17.43 7.40 -11.74
C VAL A 607 17.32 8.73 -11.01
N VAL A 608 17.22 9.86 -11.72
CA VAL A 608 17.16 11.20 -11.11
C VAL A 608 15.72 11.59 -10.80
N VAL A 609 14.78 11.18 -11.65
CA VAL A 609 13.39 11.66 -11.59
C VAL A 609 12.50 10.79 -10.67
N LEU A 610 12.94 9.60 -10.27
CA LEU A 610 12.19 8.71 -9.37
C LEU A 610 12.56 8.86 -7.88
N PRO A 611 11.68 8.47 -6.94
CA PRO A 611 11.93 8.52 -5.50
C PRO A 611 13.07 7.60 -5.02
N ALA A 612 13.63 7.89 -3.85
CA ALA A 612 14.81 7.23 -3.29
C ALA A 612 14.76 5.69 -3.27
N GLU A 613 13.61 5.08 -2.97
CA GLU A 613 13.42 3.62 -2.98
C GLU A 613 13.64 3.02 -4.38
N SER A 614 13.08 3.66 -5.41
CA SER A 614 13.30 3.29 -6.81
C SER A 614 14.74 3.54 -7.24
N GLN A 615 15.35 4.64 -6.77
CA GLN A 615 16.76 4.94 -7.06
C GLN A 615 17.69 3.86 -6.52
N GLN A 616 17.41 3.31 -5.33
CA GLN A 616 18.18 2.21 -4.75
C GLN A 616 18.20 0.98 -5.65
N LEU A 617 17.03 0.52 -6.12
CA LEU A 617 16.94 -0.63 -7.03
C LEU A 617 17.61 -0.34 -8.38
N LEU A 618 17.51 0.88 -8.89
CA LEU A 618 18.22 1.31 -10.10
C LEU A 618 19.74 1.27 -9.89
N VAL A 619 20.27 1.78 -8.77
CA VAL A 619 21.70 1.68 -8.44
C VAL A 619 22.14 0.22 -8.38
N GLN A 620 21.33 -0.67 -7.79
CA GLN A 620 21.60 -2.11 -7.76
C GLN A 620 21.63 -2.75 -9.16
N LEU A 621 20.81 -2.28 -10.12
CA LEU A 621 20.81 -2.79 -11.49
C LEU A 621 22.16 -2.58 -12.21
N VAL A 622 22.96 -1.59 -11.81
CA VAL A 622 24.32 -1.37 -12.37
C VAL A 622 25.21 -2.60 -12.19
N TYR A 623 25.00 -3.37 -11.12
CA TYR A 623 25.74 -4.61 -10.87
C TYR A 623 25.54 -5.64 -12.00
N PHE A 624 24.32 -5.74 -12.54
CA PHE A 624 23.96 -6.75 -13.54
C PHE A 624 24.27 -6.33 -14.99
N LEU A 625 24.69 -5.08 -15.25
CA LEU A 625 24.98 -4.62 -16.60
C LEU A 625 26.13 -5.42 -17.24
N PRO A 626 25.97 -5.96 -18.47
CA PRO A 626 27.04 -6.70 -19.14
C PRO A 626 28.37 -5.94 -19.23
N SER A 627 28.34 -4.64 -19.55
CA SER A 627 29.54 -3.80 -19.64
C SER A 627 29.30 -2.39 -19.07
N LEU A 628 30.37 -1.76 -18.60
CA LEU A 628 30.37 -0.41 -18.05
C LEU A 628 31.25 0.50 -18.93
N PRO A 629 30.70 1.07 -20.03
CA PRO A 629 31.46 1.96 -20.89
C PRO A 629 31.79 3.28 -20.18
N ALA A 630 32.89 3.92 -20.57
CA ALA A 630 33.35 5.19 -19.98
C ALA A 630 32.26 6.29 -19.99
N ASP A 631 31.45 6.38 -21.04
CA ASP A 631 30.33 7.33 -21.12
C ASP A 631 29.28 7.10 -20.02
N LEU A 632 29.00 5.85 -19.69
CA LEU A 632 28.06 5.51 -18.62
C LEU A 632 28.67 5.85 -17.26
N LEU A 633 29.94 5.54 -17.05
CA LEU A 633 30.66 5.87 -15.81
C LEU A 633 30.74 7.38 -15.58
N SER A 634 30.96 8.16 -16.64
CA SER A 634 30.93 9.63 -16.59
C SER A 634 29.56 10.15 -16.12
N ARG A 635 28.46 9.62 -16.68
CA ARG A 635 27.10 9.98 -16.25
C ARG A 635 26.83 9.57 -14.80
N LEU A 636 27.21 8.35 -14.41
CA LEU A 636 27.08 7.86 -13.04
C LEU A 636 27.86 8.71 -12.04
N SER A 637 29.08 9.13 -12.38
CA SER A 637 29.89 10.03 -11.56
C SER A 637 29.20 11.38 -11.41
N ARG A 638 28.65 11.93 -12.51
CA ARG A 638 27.89 13.18 -12.50
C ARG A 638 26.60 13.08 -11.65
N CYS A 639 25.91 11.93 -11.64
CA CYS A 639 24.78 11.68 -10.74
C CYS A 639 25.18 11.72 -9.25
N CYS A 640 26.36 11.17 -8.90
CA CYS A 640 26.90 11.27 -7.54
C CYS A 640 27.26 12.71 -7.19
N ILE A 641 27.89 13.44 -8.10
CA ILE A 641 28.42 14.80 -7.85
C ILE A 641 27.30 15.83 -7.70
N MET A 642 26.30 15.81 -8.58
CA MET A 642 25.23 16.82 -8.62
C MET A 642 24.19 16.68 -7.49
N GLY A 643 24.41 15.81 -6.50
CA GLY A 643 23.44 15.55 -5.42
C GLY A 643 22.14 14.89 -5.88
N ARG A 644 22.11 14.31 -7.09
CA ARG A 644 20.91 13.61 -7.61
C ARG A 644 20.70 12.26 -6.94
N LEU A 645 21.80 11.62 -6.55
CA LEU A 645 21.84 10.50 -5.63
C LEU A 645 22.24 11.01 -4.25
N SER A 646 21.58 10.53 -3.19
CA SER A 646 22.03 10.78 -1.81
C SER A 646 23.45 10.25 -1.60
N SER A 647 24.16 10.77 -0.59
CA SER A 647 25.50 10.29 -0.24
C SER A 647 25.52 8.78 0.06
N SER A 648 24.45 8.24 0.66
CA SER A 648 24.28 6.80 0.89
C SER A 648 24.12 5.98 -0.39
N LEU A 649 23.38 6.47 -1.38
CA LEU A 649 23.20 5.80 -2.68
C LEU A 649 24.45 5.90 -3.54
N ALA A 650 25.14 7.05 -3.51
CA ALA A 650 26.44 7.21 -4.14
C ALA A 650 27.47 6.24 -3.54
N ALA A 651 27.47 6.06 -2.21
CA ALA A 651 28.33 5.09 -1.54
C ALA A 651 28.03 3.64 -1.98
N MET A 652 26.74 3.28 -2.11
CA MET A 652 26.33 1.98 -2.64
C MET A 652 26.82 1.78 -4.08
N LEU A 653 26.67 2.79 -4.94
CA LEU A 653 27.14 2.73 -6.32
C LEU A 653 28.66 2.54 -6.41
N ILE A 654 29.43 3.31 -5.63
CA ILE A 654 30.89 3.16 -5.56
C ILE A 654 31.25 1.75 -5.09
N GLY A 655 30.54 1.20 -4.10
CA GLY A 655 30.72 -0.17 -3.64
C GLY A 655 30.42 -1.22 -4.72
N ILE A 656 29.35 -1.06 -5.49
CA ILE A 656 29.02 -1.93 -6.63
C ILE A 656 30.12 -1.88 -7.69
N LEU A 657 30.63 -0.69 -8.02
CA LEU A 657 31.72 -0.52 -8.98
C LEU A 657 33.03 -1.13 -8.47
N HIS A 658 33.32 -1.02 -7.17
CA HIS A 658 34.44 -1.70 -6.54
C HIS A 658 34.30 -3.22 -6.67
N MET A 659 33.13 -3.79 -6.38
CA MET A 659 32.85 -5.23 -6.54
C MET A 659 33.07 -5.72 -7.99
N ARG A 660 32.82 -4.85 -8.97
CA ARG A 660 33.04 -5.11 -10.40
C ARG A 660 34.44 -4.79 -10.91
N SER A 661 35.31 -4.26 -10.07
CA SER A 661 36.72 -4.02 -10.37
C SER A 661 37.55 -5.29 -10.12
N SER A 662 38.80 -5.27 -10.58
CA SER A 662 39.78 -6.33 -10.31
C SER A 662 40.20 -6.41 -8.82
N PHE A 663 39.86 -5.39 -8.01
CA PHE A 663 40.36 -5.20 -6.64
C PHE A 663 39.45 -5.78 -5.55
N SER A 664 38.25 -6.25 -5.86
CA SER A 664 37.25 -6.68 -4.86
C SER A 664 37.61 -7.97 -4.09
N GLY A 665 38.74 -8.61 -4.41
CA GLY A 665 39.19 -9.87 -3.81
C GLY A 665 38.29 -11.08 -4.09
N TRP A 666 37.12 -10.87 -4.69
CA TRP A 666 36.14 -11.90 -4.98
C TRP A 666 36.53 -12.62 -6.28
N LYS A 667 36.93 -13.89 -6.18
CA LYS A 667 37.07 -14.79 -7.34
C LYS A 667 35.69 -15.18 -7.85
N SER A 668 34.99 -14.24 -8.49
CA SER A 668 33.75 -14.51 -9.22
C SER A 668 34.04 -15.48 -10.38
N SER A 669 33.17 -16.47 -10.58
CA SER A 669 33.21 -17.36 -11.75
C SER A 669 32.86 -16.64 -13.06
N VAL A 670 32.45 -15.37 -13.00
CA VAL A 670 32.08 -14.53 -14.15
C VAL A 670 33.22 -13.57 -14.46
N LYS A 671 34.30 -14.10 -15.04
CA LYS A 671 35.43 -13.29 -15.56
C LYS A 671 35.04 -12.37 -16.72
N GLU A 672 33.84 -12.52 -17.29
CA GLU A 672 33.42 -11.82 -18.51
C GLU A 672 33.02 -10.36 -18.29
N TRP A 673 32.72 -9.91 -17.06
CA TRP A 673 32.04 -8.62 -16.81
C TRP A 673 32.86 -7.61 -15.98
N LEU A 674 34.18 -7.77 -15.97
CA LEU A 674 35.11 -6.91 -15.22
C LEU A 674 35.24 -5.54 -15.89
N MET A 675 35.17 -4.49 -15.07
CA MET A 675 35.52 -3.12 -15.46
C MET A 675 37.05 -2.99 -15.58
N SER A 676 37.53 -2.14 -16.49
CA SER A 676 38.98 -1.88 -16.60
C SER A 676 39.47 -1.07 -15.39
N ASP A 677 40.72 -1.30 -14.98
CA ASP A 677 41.31 -0.55 -13.87
C ASP A 677 41.38 0.95 -14.18
N VAL A 678 41.63 1.31 -15.44
CA VAL A 678 41.68 2.70 -15.91
C VAL A 678 40.32 3.38 -15.73
N ASP A 679 39.24 2.72 -16.15
CA ASP A 679 37.89 3.24 -16.01
C ASP A 679 37.48 3.39 -14.54
N TYR A 680 37.90 2.45 -13.69
CA TYR A 680 37.65 2.51 -12.25
C TYR A 680 38.33 3.71 -11.59
N PHE A 681 39.64 3.88 -11.81
CA PHE A 681 40.38 5.03 -11.26
C PHE A 681 39.90 6.36 -11.86
N SER A 682 39.54 6.38 -13.14
CA SER A 682 38.94 7.56 -13.80
C SER A 682 37.61 7.96 -13.14
N PHE A 683 36.74 6.98 -12.84
CA PHE A 683 35.48 7.21 -12.13
C PHE A 683 35.72 7.73 -10.70
N LEU A 684 36.62 7.10 -9.95
CA LEU A 684 36.95 7.54 -8.59
C LEU A 684 37.53 8.96 -8.58
N PHE A 685 38.45 9.26 -9.50
CA PHE A 685 39.04 10.59 -9.62
C PHE A 685 37.99 11.64 -10.02
N SER A 686 37.15 11.36 -11.02
CA SER A 686 36.08 12.29 -11.43
C SER A 686 35.10 12.56 -10.29
N THR A 687 34.78 11.54 -9.50
CA THR A 687 33.90 11.66 -8.33
C THR A 687 34.57 12.42 -7.18
N LEU A 688 35.89 12.27 -7.00
CA LEU A 688 36.71 12.99 -6.02
C LEU A 688 36.89 14.47 -6.36
N THR A 689 36.97 14.84 -7.65
CA THR A 689 37.10 16.25 -8.02
C THR A 689 35.81 17.02 -7.73
N GLY A 690 34.66 16.35 -7.77
CA GLY A 690 33.35 16.95 -7.49
C GLY A 690 32.86 17.92 -8.56
N PHE A 691 33.60 18.08 -9.64
CA PHE A 691 33.29 18.97 -10.76
C PHE A 691 33.76 18.31 -12.05
N SER A 692 32.95 18.44 -13.09
CA SER A 692 33.30 18.02 -14.43
C SER A 692 34.39 18.91 -15.03
N LYS A 693 35.08 18.41 -16.06
CA LYS A 693 36.10 19.18 -16.79
C LYS A 693 35.52 20.49 -17.34
N GLU A 694 34.30 20.46 -17.87
CA GLU A 694 33.59 21.62 -18.40
C GLU A 694 33.36 22.69 -17.33
N GLU A 695 32.87 22.27 -16.15
CA GLU A 695 32.64 23.16 -15.01
C GLU A 695 33.96 23.76 -14.51
N LEU A 696 35.02 22.95 -14.36
CA LEU A 696 36.34 23.45 -13.94
C LEU A 696 36.93 24.45 -14.95
N THR A 697 36.74 24.22 -16.25
CA THR A 697 37.17 25.19 -17.28
C THR A 697 36.35 26.48 -17.24
N TRP A 698 35.04 26.37 -17.01
CA TRP A 698 34.16 27.52 -16.87
C TRP A 698 34.54 28.39 -15.66
N LEU A 699 34.87 27.76 -14.51
CA LEU A 699 35.31 28.47 -13.30
C LEU A 699 36.57 29.32 -13.53
N GLN A 700 37.44 28.96 -14.48
CA GLN A 700 38.63 29.76 -14.79
C GLN A 700 38.29 31.14 -15.39
N SER A 701 37.08 31.30 -15.94
CA SER A 701 36.61 32.57 -16.51
C SER A 701 36.07 33.57 -15.46
N LEU A 702 35.83 33.12 -14.22
CA LEU A 702 35.14 33.90 -13.17
C LEU A 702 36.08 34.77 -12.30
N ARG A 703 37.19 35.25 -12.83
CA ARG A 703 38.12 36.10 -12.04
C ARG A 703 37.44 37.41 -11.65
N GLY A 704 37.50 37.78 -10.37
CA GLY A 704 36.94 39.06 -9.86
C GLY A 704 35.50 39.01 -9.36
N VAL A 705 34.87 37.84 -9.32
CA VAL A 705 33.48 37.66 -8.84
C VAL A 705 33.46 37.48 -7.30
N PRO A 706 32.46 38.00 -6.57
CA PRO A 706 32.40 37.94 -5.10
C PRO A 706 32.40 36.53 -4.50
N HIS A 707 32.01 35.50 -5.25
CA HIS A 707 32.02 34.10 -4.81
C HIS A 707 33.41 33.43 -4.90
N VAL A 708 34.42 34.17 -5.36
CA VAL A 708 35.81 33.72 -5.45
C VAL A 708 36.66 34.47 -4.45
N ILE A 709 37.21 33.75 -3.47
CA ILE A 709 38.15 34.32 -2.51
C ILE A 709 39.51 34.43 -3.15
N GLN A 710 40.08 35.63 -3.03
CA GLN A 710 41.35 35.98 -3.63
C GLN A 710 42.32 36.43 -2.56
N THR A 711 43.57 36.02 -2.73
CA THR A 711 44.69 36.48 -1.94
C THR A 711 45.90 36.66 -2.84
N GLN A 712 46.70 37.68 -2.59
CA GLN A 712 47.92 37.93 -3.37
C GLN A 712 49.07 36.98 -2.99
N LEU A 713 48.90 36.21 -1.91
CA LEU A 713 49.93 35.35 -1.33
C LEU A 713 49.84 33.88 -1.79
N SER A 714 48.80 33.51 -2.56
CA SER A 714 48.68 32.18 -3.17
C SER A 714 48.21 32.26 -4.63
N PRO A 715 48.77 31.42 -5.52
CA PRO A 715 48.33 31.34 -6.91
C PRO A 715 46.96 30.66 -7.07
N VAL A 716 46.45 29.99 -6.03
CA VAL A 716 45.16 29.28 -6.04
C VAL A 716 44.08 30.18 -5.44
N LEU A 717 43.05 30.48 -6.23
CA LEU A 717 41.84 31.19 -5.82
C LEU A 717 40.75 30.18 -5.50
N LEU A 718 39.93 30.45 -4.48
CA LEU A 718 38.89 29.51 -4.04
C LEU A 718 37.50 29.92 -4.53
N TYR A 719 36.83 29.02 -5.25
CA TYR A 719 35.40 29.13 -5.50
C TYR A 719 34.62 28.53 -4.33
N LEU A 720 33.74 29.32 -3.70
CA LEU A 720 32.96 28.87 -2.55
C LEU A 720 31.76 28.05 -3.01
N THR A 721 31.72 26.77 -2.62
CA THR A 721 30.54 25.91 -2.81
C THR A 721 29.49 26.18 -1.75
N ASP A 722 28.23 25.83 -1.99
CA ASP A 722 27.16 25.91 -0.97
C ASP A 722 27.37 24.87 0.14
N LEU A 723 26.75 25.05 1.32
CA LEU A 723 26.93 24.11 2.44
C LEU A 723 26.49 22.68 2.11
N ASP A 724 25.31 22.53 1.52
CA ASP A 724 24.77 21.21 1.18
C ASP A 724 25.61 20.52 0.10
N GLN A 725 26.04 21.28 -0.92
CA GLN A 725 26.95 20.77 -1.95
C GLN A 725 28.29 20.33 -1.36
N PHE A 726 28.86 21.14 -0.45
CA PHE A 726 30.11 20.81 0.25
C PHE A 726 29.99 19.54 1.08
N LEU A 727 28.95 19.43 1.93
CA LEU A 727 28.77 18.28 2.82
C LEU A 727 28.50 17.00 2.03
N HIS A 728 27.65 17.07 1.00
CA HIS A 728 27.39 15.93 0.13
C HIS A 728 28.67 15.47 -0.59
N HIS A 729 29.43 16.39 -1.19
CA HIS A 729 30.68 16.06 -1.85
C HIS A 729 31.72 15.48 -0.87
N TRP A 730 31.77 16.00 0.36
CA TRP A 730 32.64 15.49 1.41
C TRP A 730 32.33 14.04 1.76
N ASP A 731 31.06 13.70 1.99
CA ASP A 731 30.63 12.33 2.35
C ASP A 731 30.90 11.33 1.22
N VAL A 732 30.63 11.74 -0.03
CA VAL A 732 30.95 10.93 -1.22
C VAL A 732 32.47 10.70 -1.32
N THR A 733 33.27 11.74 -1.08
CA THR A 733 34.73 11.64 -1.08
C THR A 733 35.26 10.72 0.00
N GLU A 734 34.67 10.72 1.20
CA GLU A 734 35.06 9.76 2.24
C GLU A 734 34.87 8.31 1.78
N THR A 735 33.82 8.04 1.01
CA THR A 735 33.60 6.73 0.42
C THR A 735 34.63 6.41 -0.67
N VAL A 736 34.96 7.36 -1.55
CA VAL A 736 36.04 7.20 -2.55
C VAL A 736 37.36 6.89 -1.85
N CYS A 737 37.69 7.64 -0.80
CA CYS A 737 38.90 7.44 -0.01
C CYS A 737 38.96 6.05 0.62
N HIS A 738 37.85 5.58 1.20
CA HIS A 738 37.77 4.24 1.77
C HIS A 738 38.03 3.16 0.71
N ASN A 739 37.45 3.30 -0.49
CA ASN A 739 37.67 2.35 -1.58
C ASN A 739 39.12 2.35 -2.08
N LEU A 740 39.76 3.52 -2.17
CA LEU A 740 41.19 3.62 -2.51
C LEU A 740 42.09 2.96 -1.44
N LEU A 741 41.72 3.05 -0.16
CA LEU A 741 42.46 2.42 0.95
C LEU A 741 42.38 0.90 0.96
N VAL A 742 41.29 0.32 0.44
CA VAL A 742 41.08 -1.14 0.37
C VAL A 742 41.91 -1.78 -0.75
N ILE A 743 42.41 -1.00 -1.71
CA ILE A 743 43.24 -1.52 -2.81
C ILE A 743 44.59 -2.03 -2.27
N PRO A 744 44.97 -3.30 -2.51
CA PRO A 744 46.20 -3.89 -1.98
C PRO A 744 47.49 -3.15 -2.39
N ALA A 745 47.53 -2.61 -3.61
CA ALA A 745 48.67 -1.87 -4.17
C ALA A 745 48.59 -0.36 -3.84
N ARG A 746 48.63 -0.02 -2.54
CA ARG A 746 48.40 1.35 -2.06
C ARG A 746 49.35 2.39 -2.66
N SER A 747 50.64 2.12 -2.73
CA SER A 747 51.63 3.05 -3.32
C SER A 747 51.35 3.36 -4.79
N GLN A 748 51.01 2.35 -5.59
CA GLN A 748 50.66 2.53 -7.00
C GLN A 748 49.35 3.29 -7.17
N SER A 749 48.35 3.02 -6.32
CA SER A 749 47.08 3.77 -6.34
C SER A 749 47.31 5.25 -6.01
N PHE A 750 48.24 5.54 -5.10
CA PHE A 750 48.66 6.89 -4.77
C PHE A 750 49.38 7.57 -5.95
N ASP A 751 50.28 6.87 -6.64
CA ASP A 751 50.98 7.41 -7.82
C ASP A 751 50.02 7.76 -8.96
N VAL A 752 49.03 6.89 -9.21
CA VAL A 752 47.96 7.14 -10.21
C VAL A 752 47.17 8.39 -9.82
N LEU A 753 46.75 8.50 -8.56
CA LEU A 753 46.00 9.66 -8.06
C LEU A 753 46.83 10.95 -8.15
N GLN A 754 48.09 10.92 -7.70
CA GLN A 754 49.01 12.05 -7.77
C GLN A 754 49.24 12.52 -9.22
N SER A 755 49.38 11.58 -10.15
CA SER A 755 49.51 11.87 -11.59
C SER A 755 48.25 12.55 -12.13
N ALA A 756 47.06 12.06 -11.74
CA ALA A 756 45.79 12.65 -12.13
C ALA A 756 45.63 14.09 -11.57
N ILE A 757 45.94 14.31 -10.30
CA ILE A 757 45.92 15.64 -9.67
C ILE A 757 46.89 16.59 -10.38
N SER A 758 48.13 16.12 -10.61
CA SER A 758 49.17 16.92 -11.27
C SER A 758 48.77 17.33 -12.69
N LYS A 759 48.13 16.43 -13.43
CA LYS A 759 47.71 16.68 -14.81
C LYS A 759 46.46 17.55 -14.93
N HIS A 760 45.51 17.41 -14.01
CA HIS A 760 44.17 17.99 -14.16
C HIS A 760 43.87 19.17 -13.23
N LEU A 761 44.55 19.31 -12.09
CA LEU A 761 44.27 20.35 -11.09
C LEU A 761 45.41 21.37 -10.90
N VAL A 762 46.68 20.96 -10.97
CA VAL A 762 47.82 21.85 -10.65
C VAL A 762 47.92 23.07 -11.58
N GLY A 763 47.45 22.97 -12.83
CA GLY A 763 47.43 24.09 -13.78
C GLY A 763 46.23 25.04 -13.64
N LEU A 764 45.29 24.77 -12.73
CA LEU A 764 44.09 25.59 -12.54
C LEU A 764 44.36 26.73 -11.56
N THR A 765 43.79 27.90 -11.87
CA THR A 765 43.89 29.10 -11.02
C THR A 765 42.74 29.22 -10.03
N VAL A 766 41.52 28.85 -10.43
CA VAL A 766 40.33 28.84 -9.56
C VAL A 766 39.97 27.40 -9.25
N ILE A 767 39.88 27.05 -7.97
CA ILE A 767 39.58 25.70 -7.48
C ILE A 767 38.46 25.78 -6.45
N PRO A 768 37.43 24.91 -6.52
CA PRO A 768 36.41 24.85 -5.49
C PRO A 768 36.98 24.51 -4.11
N ASP A 769 36.47 25.17 -3.06
CA ASP A 769 36.84 24.91 -1.66
C ASP A 769 36.63 23.44 -1.28
N SER A 770 35.52 22.84 -1.72
CA SER A 770 35.22 21.42 -1.55
C SER A 770 36.26 20.51 -2.22
N THR A 771 36.65 20.79 -3.48
CA THR A 771 37.68 20.02 -4.20
C THR A 771 39.04 20.14 -3.53
N ALA A 772 39.45 21.35 -3.16
CA ALA A 772 40.73 21.58 -2.48
C ALA A 772 40.79 20.83 -1.14
N GLY A 773 39.73 20.92 -0.32
CA GLY A 773 39.62 20.21 0.95
C GLY A 773 39.62 18.69 0.79
N CYS A 774 38.84 18.16 -0.15
CA CYS A 774 38.75 16.73 -0.44
C CYS A 774 40.09 16.15 -0.94
N VAL A 775 40.79 16.85 -1.84
CA VAL A 775 42.12 16.43 -2.33
C VAL A 775 43.14 16.37 -1.20
N LEU A 776 43.19 17.39 -0.34
CA LEU A 776 44.04 17.39 0.84
C LEU A 776 43.67 16.21 1.78
N GLY A 777 42.38 15.98 2.00
CA GLY A 777 41.90 14.90 2.87
C GLY A 777 42.29 13.50 2.36
N VAL A 778 42.14 13.26 1.06
CA VAL A 778 42.50 11.98 0.44
C VAL A 778 44.01 11.77 0.45
N ILE A 779 44.82 12.78 0.15
CA ILE A 779 46.28 12.68 0.24
C ILE A 779 46.70 12.36 1.67
N CYS A 780 46.14 13.05 2.67
CA CYS A 780 46.42 12.77 4.08
C CYS A 780 46.13 11.31 4.46
N LYS A 781 45.01 10.77 4.00
CA LYS A 781 44.58 9.41 4.35
C LYS A 781 45.35 8.34 3.57
N LEU A 782 45.70 8.58 2.32
CA LEU A 782 46.38 7.60 1.47
C LEU A 782 47.89 7.58 1.63
N LEU A 783 48.52 8.67 2.06
CA LEU A 783 49.96 8.71 2.26
C LEU A 783 50.43 7.66 3.27
N ASP A 784 51.48 6.94 2.92
CA ASP A 784 52.19 6.03 3.81
C ASP A 784 53.71 6.17 3.60
N HIS A 785 54.53 5.55 4.45
CA HIS A 785 56.00 5.63 4.40
C HIS A 785 56.62 5.11 3.10
N THR A 786 55.83 4.43 2.25
CA THR A 786 56.23 3.92 0.94
C THR A 786 55.93 4.86 -0.24
N CYS A 787 55.19 5.95 -0.01
CA CYS A 787 54.73 6.85 -1.08
C CYS A 787 55.72 8.01 -1.30
N VAL A 788 56.01 8.35 -2.56
CA VAL A 788 56.87 9.48 -2.92
C VAL A 788 56.03 10.60 -3.54
N LEU A 789 56.06 11.77 -2.91
CA LEU A 789 55.34 12.94 -3.40
C LEU A 789 56.06 13.60 -4.58
N SER A 790 55.30 13.93 -5.62
CA SER A 790 55.81 14.68 -6.78
C SER A 790 56.21 16.10 -6.37
N GLU A 791 57.34 16.57 -6.89
CA GLU A 791 57.80 17.96 -6.71
C GLU A 791 56.81 18.98 -7.30
N THR A 792 55.94 18.57 -8.24
CA THR A 792 54.85 19.42 -8.76
C THR A 792 53.65 19.50 -7.81
N LEU A 793 53.43 18.47 -6.99
CA LEU A 793 52.27 18.38 -6.11
C LEU A 793 52.50 19.17 -4.81
N LEU A 794 53.72 19.15 -4.26
CA LEU A 794 54.03 19.82 -2.99
C LEU A 794 53.68 21.34 -2.97
N PRO A 795 54.05 22.15 -3.99
CA PRO A 795 53.69 23.58 -4.02
C PRO A 795 52.18 23.80 -4.21
N PHE A 796 51.53 22.92 -4.94
CA PHE A 796 50.07 22.96 -5.14
C PHE A 796 49.34 22.72 -3.82
N LEU A 797 49.71 21.69 -3.05
CA LEU A 797 49.13 21.43 -1.73
C LEU A 797 49.36 22.59 -0.75
N ALA A 798 50.55 23.18 -0.78
CA ALA A 798 50.87 24.36 0.04
C ALA A 798 49.97 25.56 -0.32
N SER A 799 49.75 25.79 -1.62
CA SER A 799 48.88 26.86 -2.13
C SER A 799 47.42 26.63 -1.74
N CYS A 800 46.91 25.40 -1.88
CA CYS A 800 45.57 25.01 -1.44
C CYS A 800 45.39 25.16 0.09
N CYS A 801 46.36 24.70 0.89
CA CYS A 801 46.32 24.85 2.35
C CYS A 801 46.25 26.32 2.75
N TYR A 802 47.10 27.17 2.19
CA TYR A 802 47.07 28.60 2.51
C TYR A 802 45.74 29.24 2.09
N SER A 803 45.27 29.02 0.87
CA SER A 803 44.03 29.63 0.39
C SER A 803 42.83 29.21 1.24
N LEU A 804 42.76 27.94 1.66
CA LEU A 804 41.71 27.44 2.55
C LEU A 804 41.82 28.06 3.94
N LEU A 805 43.01 28.11 4.53
CA LEU A 805 43.21 28.72 5.86
C LEU A 805 42.92 30.23 5.83
N TYR A 806 43.29 30.92 4.75
CA TYR A 806 42.96 32.32 4.52
C TYR A 806 41.44 32.53 4.44
N PHE A 807 40.74 31.69 3.67
CA PHE A 807 39.27 31.67 3.65
C PHE A 807 38.69 31.50 5.06
N LEU A 808 39.15 30.49 5.82
CA LEU A 808 38.60 30.20 7.14
C LEU A 808 38.74 31.35 8.15
N LEU A 809 39.76 32.20 7.97
CA LEU A 809 40.04 33.33 8.84
C LEU A 809 39.40 34.65 8.38
N THR A 810 38.95 34.70 7.11
CA THR A 810 38.24 35.85 6.54
C THR A 810 36.72 35.70 6.60
N LEU A 811 36.20 34.55 7.04
CA LEU A 811 34.79 34.33 7.34
C LEU A 811 34.30 35.26 8.46
N GLU A 812 33.20 35.98 8.22
CA GLU A 812 32.55 36.78 9.25
C GLU A 812 32.07 35.89 10.41
N LYS A 813 32.39 36.27 11.64
CA LYS A 813 31.99 35.56 12.86
C LYS A 813 30.48 35.74 13.07
N GLY A 814 29.64 34.89 12.48
CA GLY A 814 28.19 34.98 12.70
C GLY A 814 27.32 33.91 12.02
N GLU A 815 27.75 33.31 10.92
CA GLU A 815 26.91 32.39 10.16
C GLU A 815 27.13 30.92 10.55
N ALA A 816 26.09 30.29 11.10
CA ALA A 816 26.13 28.89 11.56
C ALA A 816 26.50 27.88 10.45
N GLU A 817 26.23 28.21 9.19
CA GLU A 817 26.55 27.38 8.01
C GLU A 817 28.06 27.20 7.80
N HIS A 818 28.84 28.24 8.07
CA HIS A 818 30.29 28.24 7.86
C HIS A 818 31.07 27.50 8.95
N LEU A 819 30.47 27.26 10.12
CA LEU A 819 31.12 26.56 11.24
C LEU A 819 31.43 25.09 10.90
N ARG A 820 30.49 24.38 10.26
CA ARG A 820 30.66 22.96 9.88
C ARG A 820 31.74 22.76 8.81
N LYS A 821 31.82 23.69 7.83
CA LYS A 821 32.90 23.68 6.83
C LYS A 821 34.25 23.94 7.48
N ARG A 822 34.28 24.91 8.40
CA ARG A 822 35.49 25.33 9.10
C ARG A 822 36.17 24.19 9.83
N ASP A 823 35.44 23.38 10.59
CA ASP A 823 36.04 22.29 11.36
C ASP A 823 36.65 21.22 10.45
N LYS A 824 35.94 20.83 9.38
CA LYS A 824 36.42 19.84 8.40
C LYS A 824 37.65 20.34 7.63
N LEU A 825 37.60 21.57 7.11
CA LEU A 825 38.69 22.17 6.32
C LEU A 825 39.92 22.47 7.20
N TRP A 826 39.72 22.99 8.42
CA TRP A 826 40.80 23.25 9.37
C TRP A 826 41.51 21.95 9.75
N GLY A 827 40.74 20.93 10.11
CA GLY A 827 41.27 19.62 10.47
C GLY A 827 42.17 19.05 9.38
N VAL A 828 41.70 19.04 8.13
CA VAL A 828 42.48 18.52 6.99
C VAL A 828 43.73 19.35 6.70
N CYS A 829 43.65 20.68 6.75
CA CYS A 829 44.82 21.53 6.54
C CYS A 829 45.89 21.29 7.60
N VAL A 830 45.52 21.23 8.88
CA VAL A 830 46.46 20.94 9.98
C VAL A 830 47.03 19.54 9.86
N SER A 831 46.23 18.53 9.49
CA SER A 831 46.70 17.17 9.24
C SER A 831 47.74 17.10 8.11
N ILE A 832 47.52 17.79 6.98
CA ILE A 832 48.50 17.86 5.87
C ILE A 832 49.79 18.51 6.37
N LEU A 833 49.70 19.65 7.05
CA LEU A 833 50.86 20.42 7.50
C LEU A 833 51.68 19.66 8.55
N ALA A 834 51.04 18.84 9.38
CA ALA A 834 51.69 17.97 10.35
C ALA A 834 52.33 16.75 9.68
N LEU A 835 51.63 16.13 8.73
CA LEU A 835 52.10 14.91 8.05
C LEU A 835 53.22 15.20 7.04
N LEU A 836 53.21 16.39 6.41
CA LEU A 836 54.12 16.79 5.33
C LEU A 836 54.87 18.09 5.68
N PRO A 837 56.01 18.00 6.37
CA PRO A 837 56.75 19.18 6.83
C PRO A 837 57.27 20.06 5.69
N ARG A 838 57.53 19.46 4.51
CA ARG A 838 57.89 20.19 3.29
C ARG A 838 56.76 21.09 2.80
N VAL A 839 55.49 20.67 2.92
CA VAL A 839 54.33 21.49 2.54
C VAL A 839 54.22 22.70 3.46
N LEU A 840 54.38 22.52 4.78
CA LEU A 840 54.42 23.63 5.73
C LEU A 840 55.53 24.64 5.40
N ARG A 841 56.74 24.15 5.13
CA ARG A 841 57.86 25.03 4.75
C ARG A 841 57.57 25.81 3.47
N LEU A 842 57.06 25.14 2.42
CA LEU A 842 56.70 25.80 1.15
C LEU A 842 55.58 26.83 1.34
N MET A 843 54.57 26.51 2.15
CA MET A 843 53.49 27.43 2.49
C MET A 843 54.02 28.67 3.21
N LEU A 844 54.91 28.51 4.18
CA LEU A 844 55.50 29.65 4.87
C LEU A 844 56.42 30.47 3.94
N GLN A 845 57.15 29.82 3.01
CA GLN A 845 57.96 30.50 1.99
C GLN A 845 57.13 31.29 0.98
N SER A 846 55.89 30.87 0.70
CA SER A 846 54.98 31.59 -0.21
C SER A 846 54.34 32.82 0.43
N LEU A 847 54.36 32.95 1.77
CA LEU A 847 53.95 34.14 2.52
C LEU A 847 54.95 35.31 2.31
N ARG A 848 55.07 35.80 1.08
CA ARG A 848 55.85 36.99 0.75
C ARG A 848 55.09 38.23 1.18
N VAL A 849 55.11 38.51 2.49
CA VAL A 849 54.38 39.61 3.15
C VAL A 849 54.59 40.97 2.48
N SER A 850 55.74 41.19 1.83
CA SER A 850 56.01 42.41 1.04
C SER A 850 55.07 42.63 -0.15
N ARG A 851 54.34 41.60 -0.58
CA ARG A 851 53.33 41.65 -1.65
C ARG A 851 51.89 41.59 -1.10
N ALA A 852 51.70 41.51 0.22
CA ALA A 852 50.37 41.44 0.83
C ALA A 852 49.72 42.83 0.87
N GLY A 853 48.40 42.90 0.69
CA GLY A 853 47.64 44.13 0.95
C GLY A 853 47.61 44.46 2.45
N PRO A 854 47.38 45.73 2.85
CA PRO A 854 47.33 46.13 4.26
C PRO A 854 46.24 45.39 5.07
N GLU A 855 45.18 44.93 4.41
CA GLU A 855 44.08 44.15 5.00
C GLU A 855 44.38 42.64 5.14
N GLU A 856 45.36 42.10 4.41
CA GLU A 856 45.76 40.69 4.51
C GLU A 856 46.72 40.45 5.70
N LEU A 857 47.44 41.49 6.15
CA LEU A 857 48.45 41.38 7.21
C LEU A 857 47.88 40.88 8.56
N PRO A 858 46.72 41.37 9.06
CA PRO A 858 46.11 40.84 10.27
C PRO A 858 45.71 39.36 10.14
N VAL A 859 45.23 38.95 8.95
CA VAL A 859 44.83 37.56 8.67
C VAL A 859 46.04 36.63 8.71
N VAL A 860 47.15 37.02 8.09
CA VAL A 860 48.42 36.28 8.14
C VAL A 860 48.95 36.21 9.58
N GLY A 861 48.85 37.30 10.35
CA GLY A 861 49.25 37.31 11.75
C GLY A 861 48.41 36.36 12.61
N GLN A 862 47.09 36.37 12.43
CA GLN A 862 46.17 35.45 13.10
C GLN A 862 46.43 34.00 12.70
N LEU A 863 46.72 33.73 11.41
CA LEU A 863 47.10 32.41 10.92
C LEU A 863 48.33 31.87 11.64
N LEU A 864 49.42 32.65 11.65
CA LEU A 864 50.68 32.25 12.31
C LEU A 864 50.47 31.99 13.81
N ARG A 865 49.68 32.84 14.48
CA ARG A 865 49.31 32.64 15.89
C ARG A 865 48.64 31.29 16.11
N LEU A 866 47.64 30.96 15.29
CA LEU A 866 46.92 29.69 15.41
C LEU A 866 47.83 28.49 15.12
N LEU A 867 48.65 28.55 14.06
CA LEU A 867 49.59 27.47 13.72
C LEU A 867 50.62 27.23 14.83
N LEU A 868 51.10 28.29 15.50
CA LEU A 868 52.01 28.19 16.65
C LEU A 868 51.34 27.55 17.88
N GLN A 869 50.03 27.73 18.05
CA GLN A 869 49.27 27.17 19.18
C GLN A 869 48.87 25.70 18.94
N HIS A 870 48.90 25.21 17.70
CA HIS A 870 48.54 23.82 17.39
C HIS A 870 49.65 22.83 17.73
N ALA A 871 49.40 22.00 18.74
CA ALA A 871 50.36 21.01 19.25
C ALA A 871 50.97 20.08 18.17
N PRO A 872 50.22 19.54 17.18
CA PRO A 872 50.79 18.66 16.15
C PRO A 872 51.83 19.34 15.24
N LEU A 873 51.79 20.67 15.12
CA LEU A 873 52.70 21.43 14.26
C LEU A 873 53.98 21.87 14.99
N ARG A 874 54.08 21.62 16.30
CA ARG A 874 55.09 22.23 17.16
C ARG A 874 56.53 21.95 16.69
N THR A 875 56.84 20.69 16.40
CA THR A 875 58.17 20.26 15.94
C THR A 875 58.55 20.88 14.59
N HIS A 876 57.60 20.95 13.66
CA HIS A 876 57.82 21.48 12.31
C HIS A 876 57.89 23.01 12.28
N MET A 877 57.09 23.70 13.11
CA MET A 877 57.16 25.15 13.28
C MET A 877 58.48 25.58 13.95
N LEU A 878 59.00 24.80 14.92
CA LEU A 878 60.34 25.04 15.49
C LEU A 878 61.44 24.88 14.44
N SER A 879 61.34 23.87 13.59
CA SER A 879 62.28 23.63 12.49
C SER A 879 62.30 24.75 11.43
N ASN A 880 61.29 25.63 11.44
CA ASN A 880 61.19 26.80 10.55
C ASN A 880 61.16 28.13 11.34
N ALA A 881 61.62 28.15 12.61
CA ALA A 881 61.52 29.31 13.49
C ALA A 881 62.17 30.59 12.91
N ILE A 882 63.32 30.47 12.25
CA ILE A 882 64.01 31.60 11.58
C ILE A 882 63.13 32.21 10.49
N LEU A 883 62.48 31.36 9.70
CA LEU A 883 61.61 31.79 8.60
C LEU A 883 60.33 32.44 9.14
N VAL A 884 59.74 31.90 10.21
CA VAL A 884 58.61 32.52 10.90
C VAL A 884 59.00 33.87 11.52
N GLN A 885 60.18 33.97 12.15
CA GLN A 885 60.72 35.22 12.70
C GLN A 885 60.89 36.28 11.61
N GLN A 886 61.39 35.90 10.44
CA GLN A 886 61.54 36.80 9.30
C GLN A 886 60.18 37.31 8.79
N ILE A 887 59.17 36.44 8.72
CA ILE A 887 57.79 36.82 8.35
C ILE A 887 57.22 37.81 9.38
N ILE A 888 57.34 37.54 10.67
CA ILE A 888 56.85 38.43 11.76
C ILE A 888 57.57 39.79 11.71
N LYS A 889 58.89 39.80 11.47
CA LYS A 889 59.66 41.04 11.29
C LYS A 889 59.16 41.85 10.10
N ASN A 890 58.92 41.21 8.95
CA ASN A 890 58.39 41.86 7.76
C ASN A 890 56.98 42.44 7.98
N ILE A 891 56.09 41.73 8.67
CA ILE A 891 54.77 42.23 9.07
C ILE A 891 54.93 43.50 9.93
N THR A 892 55.83 43.46 10.91
CA THR A 892 56.07 44.57 11.85
C THR A 892 56.62 45.81 11.14
N THR A 893 57.51 45.63 10.16
CA THR A 893 58.05 46.76 9.37
C THR A 893 57.00 47.43 8.49
N LEU A 894 56.10 46.66 7.88
CA LEU A 894 55.09 47.18 6.96
C LEU A 894 53.92 47.88 7.67
N LYS A 895 53.66 47.56 8.95
CA LYS A 895 52.59 48.17 9.78
C LYS A 895 53.07 49.34 10.65
N SER A 896 54.35 49.72 10.61
CA SER A 896 55.00 50.70 11.51
C SER A 896 54.50 52.16 11.41
N GLY A 897 53.43 52.45 10.67
CA GLY A 897 52.86 53.78 10.46
C GLY A 897 51.61 54.14 11.30
N GLY A 898 51.14 53.28 12.22
CA GLY A 898 49.93 53.53 13.04
C GLY A 898 49.99 52.88 14.44
N ALA A 899 49.03 53.21 15.31
CA ALA A 899 48.93 52.66 16.68
C ALA A 899 49.03 51.13 16.70
N GLN A 900 49.84 50.58 17.60
CA GLN A 900 50.15 49.15 17.65
C GLN A 900 48.89 48.32 17.94
N GLU A 901 48.36 47.66 16.89
CA GLU A 901 47.13 46.87 16.97
C GLU A 901 47.32 45.62 17.87
N GLN A 902 46.34 45.31 18.73
CA GLN A 902 46.42 44.26 19.76
C GLN A 902 46.81 42.86 19.22
N TRP A 903 46.38 42.51 17.99
CA TRP A 903 46.71 41.22 17.38
C TRP A 903 48.21 41.05 17.06
N LEU A 904 48.92 42.15 16.79
CA LEU A 904 50.36 42.12 16.51
C LEU A 904 51.14 41.85 17.80
N THR A 905 50.74 42.49 18.91
CA THR A 905 51.27 42.22 20.25
C THR A 905 51.02 40.76 20.67
N ASP A 906 49.82 40.26 20.43
CA ASP A 906 49.46 38.86 20.70
C ASP A 906 50.32 37.86 19.90
N LEU A 907 50.62 38.16 18.63
CA LEU A 907 51.47 37.32 17.78
C LEU A 907 52.91 37.28 18.30
N HIS A 908 53.49 38.44 18.65
CA HIS A 908 54.82 38.53 19.25
C HIS A 908 54.89 37.78 20.59
N TYR A 909 53.87 37.95 21.45
CA TYR A 909 53.77 37.21 22.70
C TYR A 909 53.69 35.69 22.46
N CYS A 910 52.82 35.24 21.55
CA CYS A 910 52.69 33.83 21.22
C CYS A 910 53.99 33.24 20.68
N PHE A 911 54.70 33.95 19.80
CA PHE A 911 55.98 33.51 19.26
C PHE A 911 57.08 33.44 20.32
N ASN A 912 57.17 34.45 21.19
CA ASN A 912 58.16 34.47 22.27
C ASN A 912 57.91 33.35 23.28
N VAL A 913 56.68 33.17 23.76
CA VAL A 913 56.29 32.07 24.65
C VAL A 913 56.59 30.71 24.02
N TYR A 914 56.33 30.59 22.72
CA TYR A 914 56.55 29.36 21.96
C TYR A 914 58.04 28.98 21.86
N ILE A 915 58.94 29.96 21.69
CA ILE A 915 60.40 29.75 21.68
C ILE A 915 60.95 29.54 23.10
N THR A 916 60.45 30.28 24.10
CA THR A 916 60.94 30.21 25.49
C THR A 916 60.46 28.98 26.27
N GLY A 917 59.41 28.29 25.78
CA GLY A 917 58.90 27.04 26.36
C GLY A 917 59.82 25.81 26.18
N HIS A 918 61.08 26.01 25.78
CA HIS A 918 62.15 25.00 25.80
C HIS A 918 63.41 25.61 26.45
N PRO A 919 64.11 24.87 27.34
CA PRO A 919 65.40 25.32 27.86
C PRO A 919 66.42 25.29 26.72
N GLN A 920 66.98 26.45 26.40
CA GLN A 920 68.16 26.52 25.54
C GLN A 920 69.34 25.84 26.26
N GLY A 921 69.94 24.84 25.62
CA GLY A 921 71.32 24.45 25.93
C GLY A 921 72.28 25.61 25.61
N PRO A 922 73.42 25.73 26.31
CA PRO A 922 74.13 27.00 26.42
C PRO A 922 74.99 27.29 25.19
N SER A 923 74.68 28.37 24.48
CA SER A 923 75.64 29.25 23.76
C SER A 923 74.91 30.53 23.33
N ALA A 924 75.14 31.65 24.03
CA ALA A 924 76.00 32.76 23.60
C ALA A 924 75.50 33.44 22.30
N LEU A 925 75.01 34.68 22.25
CA LEU A 925 75.39 35.89 22.99
C LEU A 925 74.25 36.92 23.01
N SER A 926 74.20 37.64 24.12
CA SER A 926 73.62 38.97 24.26
C SER A 926 74.17 39.96 23.23
N THR A 927 73.31 40.81 22.67
CA THR A 927 73.58 42.26 22.58
C THR A 927 72.27 43.01 22.34
N VAL A 928 72.16 44.10 23.09
CA VAL A 928 70.97 44.91 23.39
C VAL A 928 71.02 46.18 22.54
N TYR A 929 69.91 46.52 21.87
CA TYR A 929 69.17 47.80 21.89
C TYR A 929 68.25 47.92 20.66
#